data_AF-A0A7S1KYA5-F1
#
_entry.id   AF-A0A7S1KYA5-F1
#
_cell.length_a   1.000
_cell.length_b   1.000
_cell.length_c   1.000
_cell.angle_alpha   90.00
_cell.angle_beta   90.00
_cell.angle_gamma   90.00
#
_symmetry.space_group_name_H-M   'P 1'
#
loop_
_entity.id
_entity.type
_entity.pdbx_description
1 polymer ?
#
loop_
_entity_poly.entity_id
_entity_poly.type
_entity_poly.pdbx_seq_one_letter_code
_entity_poly.pdbx_strand_id
1 'polypeptide(L)'
;VSVLYWRPSPHLRIGPFTRGGRPCMRLCCTGLVRRINPSPAFLASVSWQPAWQPAAQPASLLLSTVGPFAFTQVRSVHWASAASVSMATNAATSASVVVVDAKSAAEERDMRAREALAREATAPPALVSLSGIAHTIPYALTVVTTQEKYDGARHTIEEVLRAKLDDCHAHLNEWNPESEVSRINALPVGQELEISKMLLQVFDAAARVTRTSGGAFDIGAAPIVEKLIQLRQSLGQVDGPLTTAQRAEVNETLAYSSFVNGFHLDRARRVIKRNHPGAKIFLGGINKGYTVDAVIDALRAAGFNDALLEWGGDVRGSGRNHHGHLWRVGILAPPTLKQLAAGDSKTYRDPDTRRYIRVCTLDNEALATSGDYESRLGANSLVTRIFNNKAGDLVIASDHHIGQASVKSTSCMIADALATVSIIKRDFNLARWHIDAWRYARDAATDFTFFMRDQERMAVMHEIARETADMKAARVANALPARVVVIGGGLAGCSAAIEAARCGASVVLLEKTARLGGNSAKATSGMNGWGTTSQGNLDISDDGRFFERDTFKSGDGGTCDTGLVKTLSVKSAESVHWVMRETGLSLTTIAQLGGHSRPRTHRAPNLPDGTPVPIGYSIMSRLAKKIQTEFHDRIKVMTSTVAVELLHTKHDEYDGSTRLTVTGVKYRDEATKAEATLTADSVILTTGGFGNDHTRNSLLQEFAPDLAAVPTTNGDFATGDGVKMARDLGVALIDMDKVQLHPTGLIDPKAPNAKTKFLGPEALRGSGGILVNRRGKRFTNELGLRSVVSKAVNDQNDEYPGSDGCRYACCILNAAAVKLFGAAQLNFYKDKQGLFKDAADVAALAEIVGCDEATLRETLEAYGKASKAGRCNETKKTVFPCVIDATGPFVVAFITPSIHYTMGGVAINPAAEVQLVDHSRAHGELFGKRRSILGLFAAGEVTAGVHGANRLGGNSLLECVVYGRIAGDRAATILQRSEAALSEHVWTPVVLREVREGTGFGRGSVVLRFNMPGAMQMTGLKLGQFVAIRGDWDGQQLVGYYSPITLPNERGVIGLLARKDKGSLREWITALRPGDAVYMKACPGIAIERVPERAELIFEGQRIRKFGFVAGGTGIAPMLQIIRAATKRPYAAAIETMRLIYAAETEEELTYEKVLLDFERSAQGKFKATYVLNDPPPGWTRGVGFVDAPLLQATMPQPADDVLILICGPPVMQNAVMRAFVKMGHNPNRVRTVDDAKPVVGAKI
;
A
#
# COMPACT_ATOMS: atom_id res chain seq x y z
N VAL A 1 -17.56 42.48 8.14
CA VAL A 1 -18.81 43.01 7.53
C VAL A 1 -18.53 43.27 6.06
N SER A 2 -19.48 42.97 5.18
CA SER A 2 -19.58 43.34 3.75
C SER A 2 -18.28 43.36 2.91
N VAL A 3 -18.08 42.32 2.10
CA VAL A 3 -17.19 42.37 0.92
C VAL A 3 -18.06 42.55 -0.32
N LEU A 4 -17.75 43.55 -1.14
CA LEU A 4 -18.41 43.79 -2.43
C LEU A 4 -17.33 43.91 -3.51
N TYR A 5 -17.47 43.13 -4.59
CA TYR A 5 -16.50 43.06 -5.69
C TYR A 5 -16.80 44.12 -6.76
N TRP A 6 -15.76 44.79 -7.27
CA TRP A 6 -15.76 45.34 -8.62
C TRP A 6 -14.34 45.28 -9.22
N ARG A 7 -14.25 45.15 -10.54
CA ARG A 7 -13.04 45.25 -11.36
C ARG A 7 -13.28 46.36 -12.40
N PRO A 8 -12.25 47.14 -12.77
CA PRO A 8 -11.46 46.77 -13.96
C PRO A 8 -9.94 47.04 -13.83
N SER A 9 -9.23 46.89 -14.95
CA SER A 9 -7.81 47.20 -15.18
C SER A 9 -7.72 48.04 -16.47
N PRO A 10 -6.54 48.43 -17.01
CA PRO A 10 -5.19 48.65 -16.45
C PRO A 10 -4.63 50.07 -16.82
N HIS A 11 -3.30 50.27 -16.74
CA HIS A 11 -2.50 51.49 -17.08
C HIS A 11 -2.59 52.62 -16.03
N LEU A 12 -1.51 53.31 -15.62
CA LEU A 12 -0.48 54.02 -16.40
C LEU A 12 0.98 53.88 -15.85
N ARG A 13 1.93 54.67 -16.38
CA ARG A 13 3.34 54.82 -15.92
C ARG A 13 3.59 56.19 -15.23
N ILE A 14 4.85 56.47 -14.85
CA ILE A 14 5.38 57.70 -14.19
C ILE A 14 5.16 57.68 -12.67
N GLY A 15 6.06 58.14 -11.78
CA GLY A 15 7.44 58.67 -11.91
C GLY A 15 8.05 58.90 -10.51
N PRO A 16 9.39 59.08 -10.37
CA PRO A 16 10.08 58.96 -9.07
C PRO A 16 10.30 60.28 -8.32
N PHE A 17 10.46 60.21 -6.99
CA PHE A 17 11.27 61.17 -6.21
C PHE A 17 11.89 60.52 -4.95
N THR A 18 12.86 61.20 -4.32
CA THR A 18 13.92 60.56 -3.52
C THR A 18 14.29 61.28 -2.21
N ARG A 19 14.79 60.49 -1.24
CA ARG A 19 15.75 60.85 -0.15
C ARG A 19 15.34 61.88 0.94
N GLY A 20 15.28 61.36 2.18
CA GLY A 20 16.19 61.79 3.26
C GLY A 20 15.68 62.77 4.32
N GLY A 21 16.00 62.53 5.60
CA GLY A 21 15.72 63.47 6.71
C GLY A 21 15.62 62.84 8.11
N ARG A 22 16.75 62.78 8.84
CA ARG A 22 16.88 62.73 10.32
C ARG A 22 17.61 64.03 10.75
N PRO A 23 17.73 64.47 12.04
CA PRO A 23 17.76 63.64 13.28
C PRO A 23 17.22 64.28 14.61
N CYS A 24 17.36 63.53 15.73
CA CYS A 24 17.52 63.99 17.15
C CYS A 24 16.37 64.78 17.83
N MET A 25 16.13 64.79 19.17
CA MET A 25 16.64 64.17 20.44
C MET A 25 15.48 64.33 21.50
N ARG A 26 15.41 63.99 22.81
CA ARG A 26 16.16 63.38 23.97
C ARG A 26 15.05 63.06 25.06
N LEU A 27 15.16 62.65 26.34
CA LEU A 27 16.18 62.21 27.34
C LEU A 27 15.47 61.45 28.51
N CYS A 28 15.96 60.30 28.98
CA CYS A 28 15.79 59.71 30.35
C CYS A 28 14.38 59.46 30.99
N CYS A 29 14.19 58.69 32.08
CA CYS A 29 15.12 57.96 32.98
C CYS A 29 14.56 56.65 33.61
N THR A 30 15.41 55.98 34.41
CA THR A 30 15.31 54.74 35.24
C THR A 30 14.18 54.67 36.31
N GLY A 31 13.85 53.52 36.97
CA GLY A 31 14.32 52.12 36.83
C GLY A 31 14.06 51.18 38.05
N LEU A 32 14.42 49.89 37.92
CA LEU A 32 14.85 48.86 38.91
C LEU A 32 14.08 48.48 40.24
N VAL A 33 13.65 47.20 40.29
CA VAL A 33 14.04 46.12 41.26
C VAL A 33 13.28 45.79 42.59
N ARG A 34 13.06 44.46 42.74
CA ARG A 34 12.98 43.55 43.94
C ARG A 34 11.64 42.96 44.43
N ARG A 35 11.77 41.75 45.00
CA ARG A 35 10.76 40.77 45.45
C ARG A 35 10.18 41.12 46.83
N ILE A 36 9.00 40.56 47.19
CA ILE A 36 8.79 39.60 48.30
C ILE A 36 7.31 39.14 48.37
N ASN A 37 7.05 37.99 49.01
CA ASN A 37 5.73 37.35 49.27
C ASN A 37 5.53 37.34 50.82
N PRO A 38 4.31 37.36 51.42
CA PRO A 38 3.37 36.22 51.33
C PRO A 38 1.86 36.56 51.54
N SER A 39 1.03 35.50 51.64
CA SER A 39 -0.36 35.49 52.14
C SER A 39 -0.47 35.63 53.68
N PRO A 40 -1.65 35.97 54.25
CA PRO A 40 -2.53 34.90 54.79
C PRO A 40 -4.05 35.17 54.56
N ALA A 41 -4.95 34.54 55.34
CA ALA A 41 -6.36 34.30 54.97
C ALA A 41 -7.41 34.57 56.10
N PHE A 42 -8.69 34.39 55.72
CA PHE A 42 -9.87 34.00 56.53
C PHE A 42 -10.86 35.02 57.15
N LEU A 43 -12.13 34.85 56.72
CA LEU A 43 -13.45 34.86 57.40
C LEU A 43 -13.93 35.94 58.40
N ALA A 44 -15.20 36.33 58.19
CA ALA A 44 -16.21 36.73 59.18
C ALA A 44 -17.60 36.22 58.71
N SER A 45 -18.65 36.20 59.55
CA SER A 45 -19.94 35.55 59.24
C SER A 45 -21.17 36.07 60.00
N VAL A 46 -22.33 36.16 59.32
CA VAL A 46 -23.68 36.53 59.85
C VAL A 46 -24.76 35.79 59.02
N SER A 47 -25.95 35.42 59.52
CA SER A 47 -26.28 34.40 60.54
C SER A 47 -27.79 34.06 60.53
N TRP A 48 -28.24 33.11 61.37
CA TRP A 48 -29.63 32.72 61.72
C TRP A 48 -30.43 31.66 60.91
N GLN A 49 -31.26 30.94 61.68
CA GLN A 49 -32.18 29.80 61.44
C GLN A 49 -33.39 29.99 62.41
N PRO A 50 -34.47 29.16 62.51
CA PRO A 50 -34.68 27.74 62.12
C PRO A 50 -35.99 27.54 61.26
N ALA A 51 -37.00 26.64 61.41
CA ALA A 51 -37.36 25.64 62.45
C ALA A 51 -38.47 24.60 62.07
N TRP A 52 -38.47 23.49 62.84
CA TRP A 52 -39.59 22.57 63.22
C TRP A 52 -40.17 21.49 62.26
N GLN A 53 -40.88 20.53 62.89
CA GLN A 53 -41.22 19.13 62.53
C GLN A 53 -42.60 18.75 63.21
N PRO A 54 -43.22 17.51 63.22
CA PRO A 54 -42.63 16.15 63.14
C PRO A 54 -43.45 14.94 62.54
N ALA A 55 -42.76 13.79 62.46
CA ALA A 55 -43.11 12.33 62.57
C ALA A 55 -44.54 11.70 62.42
N ALA A 56 -44.61 10.49 61.80
CA ALA A 56 -45.25 9.24 62.34
C ALA A 56 -45.12 7.99 61.40
N GLN A 57 -45.44 6.78 61.91
CA GLN A 57 -45.54 5.42 61.28
C GLN A 57 -46.90 4.76 61.70
N PRO A 58 -47.34 3.49 61.37
CA PRO A 58 -46.58 2.27 60.99
C PRO A 58 -47.24 1.18 60.04
N ALA A 59 -46.47 0.09 59.78
CA ALA A 59 -46.81 -1.36 59.71
C ALA A 59 -47.70 -2.08 58.63
N SER A 60 -47.11 -3.19 58.10
CA SER A 60 -47.64 -4.59 58.02
C SER A 60 -47.94 -5.33 56.67
N LEU A 61 -47.08 -6.33 56.39
CA LEU A 61 -47.33 -7.76 56.03
C LEU A 61 -48.02 -8.28 54.73
N LEU A 62 -47.33 -9.28 54.12
CA LEU A 62 -47.76 -10.52 53.42
C LEU A 62 -48.04 -10.59 51.89
N LEU A 63 -47.23 -11.46 51.25
CA LEU A 63 -47.52 -12.54 50.28
C LEU A 63 -48.44 -12.36 49.04
N SER A 64 -47.84 -12.64 47.86
CA SER A 64 -48.26 -13.66 46.85
C SER A 64 -49.62 -13.52 46.11
N THR A 65 -49.93 -14.14 44.95
CA THR A 65 -49.22 -14.97 43.95
C THR A 65 -50.09 -15.04 42.67
N VAL A 66 -49.49 -15.40 41.50
CA VAL A 66 -50.10 -16.12 40.35
C VAL A 66 -51.40 -15.58 39.70
N GLY A 67 -51.43 -15.50 38.36
CA GLY A 67 -52.69 -15.56 37.60
C GLY A 67 -52.62 -14.95 36.19
N PRO A 68 -52.98 -15.68 35.11
CA PRO A 68 -52.88 -15.17 33.73
C PRO A 68 -54.25 -15.05 33.02
N PHE A 69 -54.19 -14.88 31.68
CA PHE A 69 -55.27 -14.67 30.70
C PHE A 69 -55.90 -13.26 30.66
N ALA A 70 -56.51 -12.79 29.57
CA ALA A 70 -56.19 -12.82 28.12
C ALA A 70 -57.33 -12.08 27.36
N PHE A 71 -57.18 -11.91 26.03
CA PHE A 71 -58.26 -11.64 25.06
C PHE A 71 -59.07 -10.32 25.11
N THR A 72 -58.79 -9.45 24.13
CA THR A 72 -59.77 -8.64 23.34
C THR A 72 -60.62 -7.56 24.06
N GLN A 73 -61.25 -6.58 23.40
CA GLN A 73 -61.35 -6.27 21.96
C GLN A 73 -61.40 -4.75 21.67
N VAL A 74 -60.94 -4.38 20.48
CA VAL A 74 -61.28 -3.21 19.64
C VAL A 74 -62.35 -2.22 20.15
N ARG A 75 -62.00 -0.92 20.17
CA ARG A 75 -62.85 0.15 19.61
C ARG A 75 -62.05 1.34 19.08
N SER A 76 -62.11 1.55 17.77
CA SER A 76 -61.92 2.85 17.10
C SER A 76 -63.15 3.75 17.34
N VAL A 77 -63.24 5.03 16.99
CA VAL A 77 -62.56 5.87 15.98
C VAL A 77 -62.54 7.32 16.48
N HIS A 78 -61.53 8.14 16.14
CA HIS A 78 -61.68 9.48 15.51
C HIS A 78 -60.31 10.13 15.23
N TRP A 79 -60.22 10.89 14.14
CA TRP A 79 -59.01 11.61 13.70
C TRP A 79 -59.10 13.11 14.05
N ALA A 80 -57.96 13.70 14.43
CA ALA A 80 -57.71 15.14 14.38
C ALA A 80 -56.23 15.37 14.01
N SER A 81 -55.91 16.47 13.32
CA SER A 81 -54.71 16.55 12.48
C SER A 81 -53.49 17.24 13.11
N ALA A 82 -52.33 16.60 12.92
CA ALA A 82 -51.01 17.16 12.62
C ALA A 82 -50.49 18.38 13.42
N ALA A 83 -49.46 18.15 14.23
CA ALA A 83 -48.42 19.14 14.53
C ALA A 83 -47.03 18.49 14.51
N SER A 84 -46.05 19.22 13.97
CA SER A 84 -44.60 18.93 13.86
C SER A 84 -44.01 17.81 14.75
N VAL A 85 -43.53 16.73 14.12
CA VAL A 85 -42.59 15.77 14.74
C VAL A 85 -41.16 16.09 14.30
N SER A 86 -40.27 16.31 15.28
CA SER A 86 -38.83 16.42 15.03
C SER A 86 -38.25 15.03 14.72
N MET A 87 -37.73 14.83 13.51
CA MET A 87 -37.05 13.59 13.12
C MET A 87 -35.60 13.55 13.64
N ALA A 88 -35.45 13.49 14.96
CA ALA A 88 -34.24 12.96 15.58
C ALA A 88 -34.37 11.43 15.69
N THR A 89 -33.32 10.69 15.32
CA THR A 89 -33.32 9.22 15.40
C THR A 89 -33.15 8.74 16.85
N ASN A 90 -34.27 8.66 17.59
CA ASN A 90 -34.32 8.21 18.98
C ASN A 90 -34.10 6.68 19.15
N ALA A 91 -33.02 6.15 18.58
CA ALA A 91 -32.52 4.81 18.83
C ALA A 91 -31.48 4.85 19.96
N ALA A 92 -31.89 4.48 21.17
CA ALA A 92 -31.00 4.34 22.33
C ALA A 92 -30.17 3.04 22.24
N THR A 93 -29.26 2.97 21.27
CA THR A 93 -28.36 1.84 21.03
C THR A 93 -27.37 1.67 22.19
N SER A 94 -27.19 0.44 22.71
CA SER A 94 -26.25 0.17 23.81
C SER A 94 -24.78 0.06 23.35
N ALA A 95 -24.38 0.88 22.39
CA ALA A 95 -23.19 0.68 21.58
C ALA A 95 -22.10 1.72 21.90
N SER A 96 -20.84 1.33 21.72
CA SER A 96 -19.68 2.24 21.76
C SER A 96 -19.53 3.06 20.46
N VAL A 97 -20.47 2.89 19.52
CA VAL A 97 -20.57 3.54 18.22
C VAL A 97 -22.02 3.94 18.00
N VAL A 98 -22.29 5.15 17.49
CA VAL A 98 -23.65 5.66 17.25
C VAL A 98 -23.76 6.26 15.86
N VAL A 99 -24.89 6.09 15.18
CA VAL A 99 -25.17 6.77 13.91
C VAL A 99 -25.35 8.26 14.17
N VAL A 100 -24.66 9.11 13.40
CA VAL A 100 -24.74 10.57 13.56
C VAL A 100 -25.47 11.22 12.38
N ASP A 101 -26.47 12.04 12.69
CA ASP A 101 -27.14 12.88 11.69
C ASP A 101 -26.11 13.80 11.01
N ALA A 102 -26.24 13.95 9.70
CA ALA A 102 -25.41 14.86 8.91
C ALA A 102 -25.60 16.32 9.35
N LYS A 103 -26.76 16.68 9.90
CA LYS A 103 -27.16 18.05 10.24
C LYS A 103 -26.24 18.70 11.29
N SER A 104 -26.29 18.25 12.54
CA SER A 104 -25.55 18.89 13.65
C SER A 104 -24.02 18.92 13.47
N ALA A 105 -23.45 17.97 12.73
CA ALA A 105 -22.01 17.90 12.44
C ALA A 105 -21.57 18.70 11.19
N ALA A 106 -22.52 19.18 10.38
CA ALA A 106 -22.23 19.99 9.18
C ALA A 106 -22.69 21.45 9.33
N GLU A 107 -23.70 21.76 10.15
CA GLU A 107 -24.25 23.12 10.27
C GLU A 107 -23.22 24.17 10.71
N GLU A 108 -22.25 23.82 11.56
CA GLU A 108 -21.20 24.77 11.99
C GLU A 108 -20.12 25.05 10.92
N ARG A 109 -20.09 24.32 9.78
CA ARG A 109 -18.99 24.43 8.80
C ARG A 109 -19.37 24.39 7.32
N ASP A 110 -20.40 23.67 6.92
CA ASP A 110 -20.79 23.43 5.53
C ASP A 110 -22.00 24.29 5.08
N MET A 111 -22.73 24.90 6.03
CA MET A 111 -23.89 25.80 5.79
C MET A 111 -23.56 26.97 4.84
N ARG A 112 -22.28 27.35 4.69
CA ARG A 112 -21.83 28.45 3.82
C ARG A 112 -21.32 28.03 2.43
N ALA A 113 -21.37 26.74 2.09
CA ALA A 113 -20.63 26.21 0.94
C ALA A 113 -21.47 25.60 -0.20
N ARG A 114 -22.72 25.15 0.04
CA ARG A 114 -23.43 24.25 -0.89
C ARG A 114 -24.90 24.55 -1.21
N GLU A 115 -25.39 25.75 -0.92
CA GLU A 115 -26.66 26.27 -1.48
C GLU A 115 -26.56 26.61 -3.00
N ALA A 116 -25.58 26.07 -3.72
CA ALA A 116 -25.04 26.68 -4.95
C ALA A 116 -25.32 25.92 -6.26
N LEU A 117 -25.66 24.61 -6.24
CA LEU A 117 -25.86 23.82 -7.46
C LEU A 117 -27.00 22.79 -7.31
N ALA A 118 -28.08 23.01 -8.04
CA ALA A 118 -29.23 22.12 -8.10
C ALA A 118 -29.05 20.95 -9.09
N ARG A 119 -29.86 19.91 -8.91
CA ARG A 119 -30.17 18.87 -9.91
C ARG A 119 -31.65 18.51 -9.84
N GLU A 120 -32.17 17.97 -10.94
CA GLU A 120 -33.59 17.65 -11.12
C GLU A 120 -34.03 16.50 -10.19
N ALA A 121 -35.30 16.53 -9.78
CA ALA A 121 -35.83 15.65 -8.74
C ALA A 121 -36.31 14.31 -9.31
N THR A 122 -35.59 13.23 -8.98
CA THR A 122 -36.19 11.89 -8.89
C THR A 122 -37.07 11.81 -7.64
N ALA A 123 -38.04 10.89 -7.61
CA ALA A 123 -38.93 10.67 -6.46
C ALA A 123 -38.14 10.48 -5.14
N PRO A 124 -38.63 11.01 -4.01
CA PRO A 124 -37.89 10.99 -2.75
C PRO A 124 -37.67 9.56 -2.24
N PRO A 125 -36.45 9.20 -1.79
CA PRO A 125 -36.19 7.89 -1.23
C PRO A 125 -36.95 7.67 0.08
N ALA A 126 -37.42 6.45 0.27
CA ALA A 126 -38.05 5.95 1.49
C ALA A 126 -37.02 5.30 2.41
N LEU A 127 -37.31 5.25 3.71
CA LEU A 127 -36.46 4.68 4.75
C LEU A 127 -37.22 3.59 5.52
N VAL A 128 -36.78 2.34 5.40
CA VAL A 128 -37.20 1.26 6.29
C VAL A 128 -36.25 1.24 7.48
N SER A 129 -36.75 1.64 8.64
CA SER A 129 -36.02 1.57 9.91
C SER A 129 -36.61 0.50 10.82
N LEU A 130 -35.75 -0.37 11.35
CA LEU A 130 -36.06 -1.42 12.32
C LEU A 130 -35.12 -1.30 13.52
N SER A 131 -35.62 -1.58 14.72
CA SER A 131 -34.81 -1.66 15.94
C SER A 131 -35.44 -2.60 16.94
N GLY A 132 -34.63 -3.29 17.73
CA GLY A 132 -35.12 -4.25 18.73
C GLY A 132 -33.98 -4.91 19.48
N ILE A 133 -34.26 -6.07 20.09
CA ILE A 133 -33.26 -6.91 20.76
C ILE A 133 -33.28 -8.30 20.11
N ALA A 134 -32.11 -8.79 19.73
CA ALA A 134 -31.90 -10.14 19.22
C ALA A 134 -30.81 -10.81 20.05
N HIS A 135 -31.09 -11.99 20.62
CA HIS A 135 -30.13 -12.79 21.39
C HIS A 135 -29.47 -12.02 22.54
N THR A 136 -30.28 -11.23 23.26
CA THR A 136 -29.91 -10.26 24.33
C THR A 136 -29.14 -9.01 23.89
N ILE A 137 -28.78 -8.89 22.61
CA ILE A 137 -28.02 -7.77 22.04
C ILE A 137 -28.98 -6.85 21.24
N PRO A 138 -29.03 -5.54 21.49
CA PRO A 138 -29.86 -4.62 20.71
C PRO A 138 -29.31 -4.42 19.30
N TYR A 139 -30.22 -4.20 18.34
CA TYR A 139 -29.89 -3.88 16.95
C TYR A 139 -30.60 -2.61 16.48
N ALA A 140 -30.01 -1.95 15.48
CA ALA A 140 -30.65 -0.93 14.66
C ALA A 140 -30.30 -1.14 13.17
N LEU A 141 -31.31 -1.30 12.32
CA LEU A 141 -31.17 -1.46 10.87
C LEU A 141 -31.90 -0.32 10.15
N THR A 142 -31.23 0.32 9.21
CA THR A 142 -31.80 1.34 8.31
C THR A 142 -31.52 0.94 6.87
N VAL A 143 -32.55 0.89 6.03
CA VAL A 143 -32.45 0.55 4.59
C VAL A 143 -33.12 1.63 3.76
N VAL A 144 -32.45 2.07 2.68
CA VAL A 144 -32.99 3.02 1.71
C VAL A 144 -33.73 2.25 0.60
N THR A 145 -34.93 2.70 0.23
CA THR A 145 -35.74 2.09 -0.84
C THR A 145 -36.54 3.17 -1.59
N THR A 146 -37.33 2.79 -2.59
CA THR A 146 -38.27 3.68 -3.31
C THR A 146 -39.66 3.58 -2.70
N GLN A 147 -40.41 4.69 -2.61
CA GLN A 147 -41.77 4.69 -2.03
C GLN A 147 -42.71 3.65 -2.67
N GLU A 148 -42.66 3.50 -4.00
CA GLU A 148 -43.40 2.48 -4.78
C GLU A 148 -43.18 1.03 -4.33
N LYS A 149 -42.13 0.77 -3.54
CA LYS A 149 -41.73 -0.55 -3.06
C LYS A 149 -41.75 -0.66 -1.54
N TYR A 150 -42.15 0.37 -0.81
CA TYR A 150 -41.91 0.48 0.64
C TYR A 150 -42.47 -0.71 1.44
N ASP A 151 -43.75 -1.04 1.29
CA ASP A 151 -44.39 -2.10 2.10
C ASP A 151 -43.85 -3.50 1.76
N GLY A 152 -43.70 -3.80 0.47
CA GLY A 152 -43.10 -5.06 0.01
C GLY A 152 -41.64 -5.21 0.43
N ALA A 153 -40.86 -4.13 0.32
CA ALA A 153 -39.48 -4.10 0.78
C ALA A 153 -39.39 -4.33 2.30
N ARG A 154 -40.25 -3.66 3.08
CA ARG A 154 -40.23 -3.77 4.55
C ARG A 154 -40.40 -5.22 5.01
N HIS A 155 -41.36 -5.95 4.45
CA HIS A 155 -41.58 -7.35 4.80
C HIS A 155 -40.35 -8.23 4.48
N THR A 156 -39.78 -8.08 3.28
CA THR A 156 -38.56 -8.82 2.88
C THR A 156 -37.36 -8.46 3.76
N ILE A 157 -37.20 -7.19 4.17
CA ILE A 157 -36.12 -6.73 5.05
C ILE A 157 -36.28 -7.33 6.46
N GLU A 158 -37.49 -7.34 7.01
CA GLU A 158 -37.80 -7.97 8.31
C GLU A 158 -37.57 -9.49 8.29
N GLU A 159 -37.93 -10.17 7.20
CA GLU A 159 -37.68 -11.60 7.00
C GLU A 159 -36.18 -11.93 6.87
N VAL A 160 -35.44 -11.21 6.02
CA VAL A 160 -33.99 -11.41 5.84
C VAL A 160 -33.23 -11.15 7.13
N LEU A 161 -33.57 -10.10 7.87
CA LEU A 161 -32.98 -9.79 9.16
C LEU A 161 -33.20 -10.93 10.16
N ARG A 162 -34.46 -11.37 10.34
CA ARG A 162 -34.81 -12.47 11.24
C ARG A 162 -34.08 -13.76 10.86
N ALA A 163 -34.20 -14.19 9.61
CA ALA A 163 -33.61 -15.45 9.14
C ALA A 163 -32.08 -15.51 9.34
N LYS A 164 -31.36 -14.40 9.11
CA LYS A 164 -29.90 -14.37 9.32
C LYS A 164 -29.50 -14.29 10.79
N LEU A 165 -30.29 -13.63 11.64
CA LEU A 165 -30.09 -13.66 13.10
C LEU A 165 -30.35 -15.05 13.68
N ASP A 166 -31.36 -15.77 13.18
CA ASP A 166 -31.70 -17.11 13.63
C ASP A 166 -30.69 -18.17 13.12
N ASP A 167 -30.23 -18.07 11.87
CA ASP A 167 -29.13 -18.87 11.33
C ASP A 167 -27.87 -18.75 12.22
N CYS A 168 -27.47 -17.51 12.58
CA CYS A 168 -26.29 -17.29 13.40
C CYS A 168 -26.49 -17.82 14.84
N HIS A 169 -27.73 -17.78 15.37
CA HIS A 169 -28.07 -18.39 16.66
C HIS A 169 -28.01 -19.93 16.65
N ALA A 170 -28.45 -20.56 15.56
CA ALA A 170 -28.44 -22.02 15.40
C ALA A 170 -27.03 -22.61 15.20
N HIS A 171 -26.05 -21.80 14.82
CA HIS A 171 -24.70 -22.26 14.52
C HIS A 171 -23.62 -21.70 15.46
N LEU A 172 -23.61 -20.39 15.70
CA LEU A 172 -22.45 -19.67 16.26
C LEU A 172 -22.59 -19.30 17.75
N ASN A 173 -23.80 -19.27 18.28
CA ASN A 173 -24.08 -18.85 19.66
C ASN A 173 -23.72 -19.96 20.68
N GLU A 174 -22.65 -19.78 21.45
CA GLU A 174 -22.20 -20.71 22.49
C GLU A 174 -23.14 -20.81 23.71
N TRP A 175 -24.14 -19.92 23.84
CA TRP A 175 -25.14 -19.94 24.92
C TRP A 175 -26.45 -20.63 24.53
N ASN A 176 -26.61 -21.00 23.25
CA ASN A 176 -27.69 -21.86 22.77
C ASN A 176 -27.22 -23.33 22.86
N PRO A 177 -27.83 -24.19 23.70
CA PRO A 177 -27.41 -25.60 23.85
C PRO A 177 -27.42 -26.41 22.56
N GLU A 178 -28.36 -26.11 21.65
CA GLU A 178 -28.53 -26.82 20.37
C GLU A 178 -27.56 -26.37 19.28
N SER A 179 -26.80 -25.29 19.52
CA SER A 179 -25.97 -24.69 18.48
C SER A 179 -24.85 -25.60 18.01
N GLU A 180 -24.39 -25.40 16.78
CA GLU A 180 -23.27 -26.18 16.23
C GLU A 180 -22.00 -26.05 17.09
N VAL A 181 -21.69 -24.85 17.62
CA VAL A 181 -20.60 -24.63 18.58
C VAL A 181 -20.84 -25.39 19.89
N SER A 182 -22.04 -25.35 20.46
CA SER A 182 -22.38 -26.07 21.70
C SER A 182 -22.27 -27.59 21.53
N ARG A 183 -22.70 -28.12 20.38
CA ARG A 183 -22.56 -29.54 20.04
C ARG A 183 -21.09 -29.96 19.85
N ILE A 184 -20.21 -29.08 19.36
CA ILE A 184 -18.75 -29.32 19.35
C ILE A 184 -18.17 -29.30 20.77
N ASN A 185 -18.65 -28.41 21.65
CA ASN A 185 -18.22 -28.34 23.04
C ASN A 185 -18.67 -29.55 23.88
N ALA A 186 -19.82 -30.14 23.54
CA ALA A 186 -20.32 -31.38 24.11
C ALA A 186 -19.71 -32.65 23.48
N LEU A 187 -19.01 -32.54 22.35
CA LEU A 187 -18.51 -33.69 21.57
C LEU A 187 -17.55 -34.56 22.41
N PRO A 188 -17.72 -35.90 22.44
CA PRO A 188 -16.76 -36.80 23.02
C PRO A 188 -15.42 -36.78 22.28
N VAL A 189 -14.32 -37.01 23.00
CA VAL A 189 -12.95 -36.98 22.45
C VAL A 189 -12.80 -38.02 21.33
N GLY A 190 -12.19 -37.60 20.23
CA GLY A 190 -11.92 -38.43 19.05
C GLY A 190 -13.09 -38.62 18.08
N GLN A 191 -14.35 -38.32 18.47
CA GLN A 191 -15.50 -38.42 17.57
C GLN A 191 -15.48 -37.34 16.47
N GLU A 192 -16.09 -37.65 15.32
CA GLU A 192 -16.24 -36.75 14.17
C GLU A 192 -17.60 -36.05 14.18
N LEU A 193 -17.61 -34.73 13.99
CA LEU A 193 -18.81 -33.96 13.67
C LEU A 193 -18.58 -33.18 12.36
N GLU A 194 -19.49 -33.31 11.40
CA GLU A 194 -19.50 -32.44 10.21
C GLU A 194 -20.04 -31.06 10.57
N ILE A 195 -19.40 -30.01 10.07
CA ILE A 195 -19.75 -28.61 10.34
C ILE A 195 -20.25 -27.86 9.09
N SER A 196 -21.11 -26.88 9.33
CA SER A 196 -21.61 -25.95 8.32
C SER A 196 -20.47 -25.19 7.62
N LYS A 197 -20.74 -24.74 6.39
CA LYS A 197 -19.83 -23.85 5.64
C LYS A 197 -19.59 -22.53 6.39
N MET A 198 -20.61 -22.06 7.11
CA MET A 198 -20.61 -20.84 7.91
C MET A 198 -19.62 -20.95 9.08
N LEU A 199 -19.72 -22.00 9.90
CA LEU A 199 -18.81 -22.18 11.02
C LEU A 199 -17.37 -22.44 10.55
N LEU A 200 -17.18 -23.17 9.43
CA LEU A 200 -15.87 -23.33 8.80
C LEU A 200 -15.26 -21.99 8.35
N GLN A 201 -16.05 -21.08 7.77
CA GLN A 201 -15.60 -19.74 7.37
C GLN A 201 -15.15 -18.92 8.59
N VAL A 202 -15.90 -18.97 9.71
CA VAL A 202 -15.51 -18.32 10.97
C VAL A 202 -14.24 -18.95 11.55
N PHE A 203 -14.08 -20.28 11.51
CA PHE A 203 -12.86 -20.96 11.96
C PHE A 203 -11.62 -20.59 11.13
N ASP A 204 -11.74 -20.43 9.81
CA ASP A 204 -10.61 -20.03 8.96
C ASP A 204 -10.27 -18.54 9.07
N ALA A 205 -11.26 -17.68 9.33
CA ALA A 205 -11.03 -16.30 9.73
C ALA A 205 -10.29 -16.22 11.08
N ALA A 206 -10.80 -16.92 12.11
CA ALA A 206 -10.19 -17.01 13.43
C ALA A 206 -8.74 -17.52 13.35
N ALA A 207 -8.49 -18.65 12.71
CA ALA A 207 -7.15 -19.24 12.58
C ALA A 207 -6.15 -18.33 11.84
N ARG A 208 -6.62 -17.42 10.99
CA ARG A 208 -5.81 -16.38 10.33
C ARG A 208 -5.53 -15.20 11.26
N VAL A 209 -6.49 -14.77 12.08
CA VAL A 209 -6.27 -13.76 13.12
C VAL A 209 -5.32 -14.29 14.20
N THR A 210 -5.47 -15.55 14.65
CA THR A 210 -4.53 -16.26 15.53
C THR A 210 -3.10 -16.22 14.98
N ARG A 211 -2.92 -16.63 13.72
CA ARG A 211 -1.60 -16.70 13.08
C ARG A 211 -0.94 -15.34 12.88
N THR A 212 -1.71 -14.30 12.52
CA THR A 212 -1.15 -12.95 12.30
C THR A 212 -0.92 -12.18 13.60
N SER A 213 -1.72 -12.43 14.65
CA SER A 213 -1.60 -11.75 15.94
C SER A 213 -0.45 -12.29 16.80
N GLY A 214 0.08 -13.48 16.48
CA GLY A 214 1.07 -14.19 17.29
C GLY A 214 0.42 -15.03 18.40
N GLY A 215 -0.73 -15.64 18.11
CA GLY A 215 -1.51 -16.43 19.07
C GLY A 215 -2.27 -15.60 20.11
N ALA A 216 -2.30 -14.27 19.97
CA ALA A 216 -2.94 -13.38 20.95
C ALA A 216 -4.49 -13.45 20.91
N PHE A 217 -5.07 -14.00 19.84
CA PHE A 217 -6.50 -14.31 19.73
C PHE A 217 -6.62 -15.78 19.32
N ASP A 218 -7.35 -16.57 20.09
CA ASP A 218 -7.58 -17.99 19.82
C ASP A 218 -8.97 -18.39 20.36
N ILE A 219 -9.80 -18.98 19.50
CA ILE A 219 -11.17 -19.39 19.83
C ILE A 219 -11.24 -20.60 20.77
N GLY A 220 -10.12 -21.29 21.02
CA GLY A 220 -9.99 -22.36 22.02
C GLY A 220 -9.67 -21.88 23.44
N ALA A 221 -9.57 -20.57 23.68
CA ALA A 221 -9.19 -20.01 24.98
C ALA A 221 -10.26 -20.08 26.08
N ALA A 222 -11.45 -20.63 25.80
CA ALA A 222 -12.56 -20.67 26.74
C ALA A 222 -12.25 -21.37 28.09
N PRO A 223 -11.55 -22.54 28.13
CA PRO A 223 -11.32 -23.23 29.41
C PRO A 223 -10.38 -22.46 30.33
N ILE A 224 -9.35 -21.78 29.79
CA ILE A 224 -8.46 -20.93 30.61
C ILE A 224 -9.17 -19.66 31.08
N VAL A 225 -10.08 -19.07 30.28
CA VAL A 225 -10.94 -17.97 30.74
C VAL A 225 -11.81 -18.42 31.91
N GLU A 226 -12.53 -19.55 31.78
CA GLU A 226 -13.35 -20.12 32.86
C GLU A 226 -12.53 -20.38 34.13
N LYS A 227 -11.34 -20.98 33.98
CA LYS A 227 -10.47 -21.30 35.12
C LYS A 227 -9.93 -20.04 35.81
N LEU A 228 -9.50 -19.03 35.06
CA LEU A 228 -9.04 -17.76 35.62
C LEU A 228 -10.17 -16.98 36.31
N ILE A 229 -11.40 -17.05 35.79
CA ILE A 229 -12.58 -16.48 36.47
C ILE A 229 -12.81 -17.18 37.82
N GLN A 230 -12.84 -18.51 37.85
CA GLN A 230 -13.00 -19.29 39.09
C GLN A 230 -11.91 -18.92 40.11
N LEU A 231 -10.65 -18.91 39.68
CA LEU A 231 -9.51 -18.59 40.54
C LEU A 231 -9.59 -17.15 41.08
N ARG A 232 -9.87 -16.16 40.23
CA ARG A 232 -9.98 -14.75 40.67
C ARG A 232 -11.22 -14.46 41.53
N GLN A 233 -12.30 -15.22 41.39
CA GLN A 233 -13.46 -15.18 42.29
C GLN A 233 -13.18 -15.83 43.66
N SER A 234 -12.21 -16.75 43.74
CA SER A 234 -11.73 -17.31 45.01
C SER A 234 -10.75 -16.40 45.78
N LEU A 235 -10.24 -15.33 45.16
CA LEU A 235 -9.38 -14.36 45.82
C LEU A 235 -10.22 -13.37 46.63
N GLY A 236 -9.82 -13.10 47.88
CA GLY A 236 -10.39 -12.00 48.68
C GLY A 236 -10.15 -10.61 48.07
N GLN A 237 -9.22 -10.50 47.12
CA GLN A 237 -9.01 -9.30 46.29
C GLN A 237 -8.86 -9.73 44.82
N VAL A 238 -9.85 -9.40 43.99
CA VAL A 238 -10.04 -9.98 42.63
C VAL A 238 -8.91 -9.66 41.65
N ASP A 239 -8.21 -8.55 41.84
CA ASP A 239 -7.05 -8.10 41.05
C ASP A 239 -5.69 -8.58 41.60
N GLY A 240 -5.67 -9.22 42.78
CA GLY A 240 -4.45 -9.71 43.43
C GLY A 240 -3.67 -10.79 42.64
N PRO A 241 -2.41 -11.06 43.01
CA PRO A 241 -1.56 -12.02 42.32
C PRO A 241 -1.95 -13.47 42.62
N LEU A 242 -2.09 -14.30 41.58
CA LEU A 242 -2.27 -15.75 41.72
C LEU A 242 -1.06 -16.41 42.42
N THR A 243 -1.35 -17.32 43.34
CA THR A 243 -0.35 -18.12 44.08
C THR A 243 0.33 -19.18 43.20
N THR A 244 1.44 -19.74 43.66
CA THR A 244 2.21 -20.76 42.91
C THR A 244 1.38 -21.99 42.55
N ALA A 245 0.49 -22.45 43.45
CA ALA A 245 -0.41 -23.58 43.18
C ALA A 245 -1.42 -23.25 42.08
N GLN A 246 -2.10 -22.11 42.20
CA GLN A 246 -3.07 -21.63 41.20
C GLN A 246 -2.42 -21.40 39.82
N ARG A 247 -1.14 -21.02 39.78
CA ARG A 247 -0.35 -20.92 38.54
C ARG A 247 -0.03 -22.28 37.91
N ALA A 248 0.10 -23.34 38.69
CA ALA A 248 0.22 -24.70 38.15
C ALA A 248 -1.10 -25.14 37.48
N GLU A 249 -2.24 -24.91 38.12
CA GLU A 249 -3.57 -25.20 37.55
C GLU A 249 -3.83 -24.41 36.24
N VAL A 250 -3.36 -23.16 36.18
CA VAL A 250 -3.38 -22.32 34.96
C VAL A 250 -2.54 -22.94 33.85
N ASN A 251 -1.33 -23.40 34.15
CA ASN A 251 -0.43 -24.01 33.17
C ASN A 251 -0.97 -25.35 32.64
N GLU A 252 -1.57 -26.18 33.50
CA GLU A 252 -2.24 -27.42 33.11
C GLU A 252 -3.42 -27.13 32.17
N THR A 253 -4.27 -26.16 32.53
CA THR A 253 -5.42 -25.73 31.72
C THR A 253 -4.98 -25.15 30.37
N LEU A 254 -3.85 -24.44 30.33
CA LEU A 254 -3.28 -23.86 29.11
C LEU A 254 -2.85 -24.89 28.07
N ALA A 255 -2.45 -26.10 28.49
CA ALA A 255 -1.96 -27.13 27.57
C ALA A 255 -2.96 -27.48 26.46
N TYR A 256 -4.27 -27.42 26.76
CA TYR A 256 -5.36 -27.70 25.82
C TYR A 256 -6.25 -26.50 25.47
N SER A 257 -6.00 -25.31 26.04
CA SER A 257 -6.79 -24.09 25.81
C SER A 257 -6.36 -23.30 24.57
N SER A 258 -6.24 -23.99 23.44
CA SER A 258 -6.07 -23.40 22.10
C SER A 258 -6.77 -24.26 21.05
N PHE A 259 -7.22 -23.65 19.95
CA PHE A 259 -7.96 -24.35 18.91
C PHE A 259 -7.14 -25.48 18.27
N VAL A 260 -5.83 -25.28 18.14
CA VAL A 260 -4.91 -26.25 17.52
C VAL A 260 -4.51 -27.40 18.43
N ASN A 261 -4.52 -27.22 19.76
CA ASN A 261 -4.26 -28.32 20.70
C ASN A 261 -5.57 -29.05 21.04
N GLY A 262 -6.64 -28.30 21.30
CA GLY A 262 -7.92 -28.82 21.76
C GLY A 262 -8.76 -29.50 20.66
N PHE A 263 -8.53 -29.20 19.39
CA PHE A 263 -9.34 -29.70 18.27
C PHE A 263 -8.49 -30.08 17.04
N HIS A 264 -9.06 -30.91 16.16
CA HIS A 264 -8.52 -31.22 14.84
C HIS A 264 -9.59 -30.95 13.78
N LEU A 265 -9.27 -30.12 12.78
CA LEU A 265 -10.21 -29.68 11.73
C LEU A 265 -9.76 -30.13 10.34
N ASP A 266 -10.46 -31.11 9.77
CA ASP A 266 -10.39 -31.46 8.36
C ASP A 266 -11.28 -30.50 7.56
N ARG A 267 -10.62 -29.60 6.81
CA ARG A 267 -11.29 -28.59 5.97
C ARG A 267 -11.89 -29.16 4.68
N ALA A 268 -11.35 -30.26 4.18
CA ALA A 268 -11.81 -30.88 2.94
C ALA A 268 -13.07 -31.71 3.17
N ARG A 269 -13.11 -32.46 4.28
CA ARG A 269 -14.32 -33.18 4.73
C ARG A 269 -15.30 -32.29 5.50
N ARG A 270 -14.90 -31.09 5.91
CA ARG A 270 -15.62 -30.20 6.84
C ARG A 270 -15.94 -30.88 8.18
N VAL A 271 -14.98 -31.63 8.72
CA VAL A 271 -15.14 -32.42 9.94
C VAL A 271 -14.23 -31.90 11.04
N ILE A 272 -14.78 -31.74 12.24
CA ILE A 272 -14.02 -31.43 13.44
C ILE A 272 -14.01 -32.61 14.41
N LYS A 273 -12.87 -32.80 15.10
CA LYS A 273 -12.69 -33.68 16.26
C LYS A 273 -12.26 -32.87 17.46
N ARG A 274 -12.60 -33.34 18.65
CA ARG A 274 -12.10 -32.83 19.93
C ARG A 274 -10.96 -33.71 20.43
N ASN A 275 -9.84 -33.11 20.83
CA ASN A 275 -8.62 -33.82 21.24
C ASN A 275 -8.52 -33.99 22.76
N HIS A 276 -9.20 -33.15 23.55
CA HIS A 276 -9.11 -33.13 25.01
C HIS A 276 -10.48 -32.89 25.65
N PRO A 277 -10.87 -33.61 26.73
CA PRO A 277 -12.23 -33.51 27.30
C PRO A 277 -12.51 -32.17 28.00
N GLY A 278 -11.47 -31.39 28.28
CA GLY A 278 -11.59 -30.00 28.77
C GLY A 278 -11.63 -28.93 27.67
N ALA A 279 -11.32 -29.24 26.40
CA ALA A 279 -11.24 -28.24 25.34
C ALA A 279 -12.63 -27.69 24.96
N LYS A 280 -12.74 -26.37 24.77
CA LYS A 280 -13.98 -25.67 24.39
C LYS A 280 -13.69 -24.56 23.38
N ILE A 281 -14.62 -24.35 22.45
CA ILE A 281 -14.66 -23.24 21.49
C ILE A 281 -15.54 -22.11 22.05
N PHE A 282 -15.08 -20.87 21.89
CA PHE A 282 -15.79 -19.63 22.18
C PHE A 282 -15.54 -18.64 21.03
N LEU A 283 -16.62 -18.04 20.50
CA LEU A 283 -16.56 -17.15 19.33
C LEU A 283 -16.74 -15.66 19.68
N GLY A 284 -16.58 -15.28 20.94
CA GLY A 284 -16.55 -13.88 21.34
C GLY A 284 -15.39 -13.13 20.69
N GLY A 285 -15.68 -11.93 20.17
CA GLY A 285 -14.73 -11.16 19.37
C GLY A 285 -14.58 -11.65 17.92
N ILE A 286 -15.54 -12.43 17.38
CA ILE A 286 -15.64 -12.68 15.93
C ILE A 286 -17.09 -12.96 15.46
N ASN A 287 -17.94 -13.53 16.32
CA ASN A 287 -19.33 -13.89 16.02
C ASN A 287 -20.23 -12.67 15.70
N LYS A 288 -20.12 -11.58 16.48
CA LYS A 288 -20.93 -10.36 16.29
C LYS A 288 -20.70 -9.78 14.89
N GLY A 289 -19.44 -9.54 14.55
CA GLY A 289 -19.05 -9.06 13.24
C GLY A 289 -19.47 -9.99 12.09
N TYR A 290 -19.36 -11.32 12.23
CA TYR A 290 -19.86 -12.23 11.19
C TYR A 290 -21.38 -12.10 10.99
N THR A 291 -22.15 -11.99 12.07
CA THR A 291 -23.61 -11.84 11.99
C THR A 291 -24.01 -10.54 11.28
N VAL A 292 -23.31 -9.43 11.59
CA VAL A 292 -23.50 -8.14 10.92
C VAL A 292 -23.14 -8.22 9.42
N ASP A 293 -22.06 -8.94 9.06
CA ASP A 293 -21.71 -9.20 7.67
C ASP A 293 -22.80 -10.00 6.94
N ALA A 294 -23.28 -11.09 7.56
CA ALA A 294 -24.25 -12.01 6.97
C ALA A 294 -25.62 -11.37 6.69
N VAL A 295 -26.10 -10.48 7.56
CA VAL A 295 -27.35 -9.73 7.33
C VAL A 295 -27.18 -8.75 6.16
N ILE A 296 -26.10 -7.96 6.15
CA ILE A 296 -25.89 -6.94 5.11
C ILE A 296 -25.71 -7.58 3.73
N ASP A 297 -24.93 -8.65 3.61
CA ASP A 297 -24.77 -9.33 2.32
C ASP A 297 -26.02 -10.10 1.86
N ALA A 298 -26.87 -10.57 2.79
CA ALA A 298 -28.19 -11.12 2.44
C ALA A 298 -29.17 -10.02 1.95
N LEU A 299 -29.18 -8.84 2.58
CA LEU A 299 -29.98 -7.70 2.11
C LEU A 299 -29.55 -7.25 0.71
N ARG A 300 -28.24 -7.19 0.45
CA ARG A 300 -27.68 -6.89 -0.88
C ARG A 300 -28.05 -7.95 -1.91
N ALA A 301 -28.04 -9.23 -1.55
CA ALA A 301 -28.49 -10.33 -2.41
C ALA A 301 -30.00 -10.25 -2.73
N ALA A 302 -30.82 -9.73 -1.81
CA ALA A 302 -32.23 -9.39 -2.02
C ALA A 302 -32.46 -8.08 -2.79
N GLY A 303 -31.39 -7.38 -3.22
CA GLY A 303 -31.44 -6.15 -4.02
C GLY A 303 -31.32 -4.84 -3.23
N PHE A 304 -31.29 -4.89 -1.88
CA PHE A 304 -31.16 -3.73 -1.01
C PHE A 304 -29.68 -3.36 -0.85
N ASN A 305 -29.18 -2.55 -1.78
CA ASN A 305 -27.76 -2.16 -1.83
C ASN A 305 -27.38 -1.07 -0.81
N ASP A 306 -28.37 -0.31 -0.32
CA ASP A 306 -28.20 0.90 0.46
C ASP A 306 -28.73 0.69 1.89
N ALA A 307 -27.87 0.23 2.80
CA ALA A 307 -28.26 -0.23 4.13
C ALA A 307 -27.18 0.02 5.20
N LEU A 308 -27.59 0.18 6.46
CA LEU A 308 -26.73 0.31 7.63
C LEU A 308 -27.29 -0.52 8.79
N LEU A 309 -26.52 -1.49 9.29
CA LEU A 309 -26.86 -2.31 10.46
C LEU A 309 -25.86 -2.06 11.59
N GLU A 310 -26.35 -1.82 12.81
CA GLU A 310 -25.61 -1.87 14.07
C GLU A 310 -26.15 -3.04 14.93
N TRP A 311 -25.25 -3.82 15.54
CA TRP A 311 -25.57 -4.87 16.50
C TRP A 311 -24.46 -5.00 17.55
N GLY A 312 -24.73 -4.59 18.79
CA GLY A 312 -23.81 -4.78 19.92
C GLY A 312 -22.44 -4.11 19.77
N GLY A 313 -22.40 -2.89 19.21
CA GLY A 313 -21.18 -2.11 18.99
C GLY A 313 -20.49 -2.36 17.65
N ASP A 314 -20.99 -3.31 16.85
CA ASP A 314 -20.49 -3.67 15.53
C ASP A 314 -21.45 -3.14 14.46
N VAL A 315 -20.93 -2.38 13.50
CA VAL A 315 -21.73 -1.70 12.48
C VAL A 315 -21.18 -1.92 11.08
N ARG A 316 -22.05 -2.12 10.08
CA ARG A 316 -21.67 -2.19 8.65
C ARG A 316 -22.64 -1.41 7.77
N GLY A 317 -22.07 -0.57 6.89
CA GLY A 317 -22.80 0.28 5.94
C GLY A 317 -22.48 -0.09 4.49
N SER A 318 -23.51 -0.34 3.71
CA SER A 318 -23.49 -0.63 2.27
C SER A 318 -24.10 0.52 1.46
N GLY A 319 -23.57 0.80 0.28
CA GLY A 319 -24.14 1.82 -0.62
C GLY A 319 -24.06 3.24 -0.08
N ARG A 320 -25.18 3.96 -0.07
CA ARG A 320 -25.33 5.36 0.35
C ARG A 320 -26.52 5.52 1.30
N ASN A 321 -26.55 6.62 2.05
CA ASN A 321 -27.75 7.00 2.82
C ASN A 321 -28.79 7.68 1.92
N HIS A 322 -29.97 7.99 2.47
CA HIS A 322 -31.08 8.66 1.78
C HIS A 322 -30.77 10.09 1.25
N HIS A 323 -29.60 10.65 1.53
CA HIS A 323 -29.10 11.89 0.94
C HIS A 323 -28.08 11.65 -0.19
N GLY A 324 -27.83 10.40 -0.60
CA GLY A 324 -26.80 10.04 -1.58
C GLY A 324 -25.36 10.13 -1.04
N HIS A 325 -25.18 10.30 0.26
CA HIS A 325 -23.89 10.44 0.93
C HIS A 325 -23.41 9.12 1.54
N LEU A 326 -22.13 9.06 1.94
CA LEU A 326 -21.60 7.96 2.75
C LEU A 326 -22.28 7.91 4.12
N TRP A 327 -22.48 6.70 4.63
CA TRP A 327 -22.93 6.49 6.01
C TRP A 327 -21.90 7.04 7.00
N ARG A 328 -22.36 7.60 8.12
CA ARG A 328 -21.51 8.22 9.16
C ARG A 328 -21.78 7.60 10.52
N VAL A 329 -20.71 7.25 11.22
CA VAL A 329 -20.77 6.61 12.55
C VAL A 329 -19.78 7.31 13.50
N GLY A 330 -20.28 7.75 14.65
CA GLY A 330 -19.50 8.38 15.72
C GLY A 330 -19.05 7.35 16.75
N ILE A 331 -17.75 7.33 17.07
CA ILE A 331 -17.14 6.50 18.11
C ILE A 331 -17.21 7.25 19.44
N LEU A 332 -17.76 6.63 20.47
CA LEU A 332 -17.85 7.20 21.82
C LEU A 332 -16.52 7.09 22.58
N ALA A 333 -16.33 7.97 23.56
CA ALA A 333 -15.27 7.85 24.56
C ALA A 333 -15.58 6.72 25.55
N PRO A 334 -14.58 5.92 25.98
CA PRO A 334 -14.77 4.93 27.03
C PRO A 334 -14.93 5.61 28.40
N PRO A 335 -15.60 4.97 29.37
CA PRO A 335 -15.67 5.47 30.74
C PRO A 335 -14.29 5.48 31.41
N THR A 336 -14.09 6.42 32.34
CA THR A 336 -12.88 6.51 33.16
C THR A 336 -12.78 5.34 34.15
N LEU A 337 -11.58 5.00 34.63
CA LEU A 337 -11.44 3.96 35.68
C LEU A 337 -12.22 4.28 36.96
N LYS A 338 -12.41 5.57 37.29
CA LYS A 338 -13.24 6.00 38.43
C LYS A 338 -14.71 5.63 38.25
N GLN A 339 -15.28 5.86 37.07
CA GLN A 339 -16.65 5.44 36.74
C GLN A 339 -16.78 3.91 36.76
N LEU A 340 -15.82 3.18 36.19
CA LEU A 340 -15.81 1.72 36.19
C LEU A 340 -15.74 1.10 37.59
N ALA A 341 -14.94 1.68 38.49
CA ALA A 341 -14.84 1.25 39.89
C ALA A 341 -16.11 1.61 40.70
N ALA A 342 -16.78 2.71 40.35
CA ALA A 342 -18.05 3.13 40.96
C ALA A 342 -19.28 2.33 40.48
N GLY A 343 -19.10 1.40 39.53
CA GLY A 343 -20.20 0.65 38.90
C GLY A 343 -20.86 1.35 37.72
N ASP A 344 -20.60 2.65 37.54
CA ASP A 344 -21.20 3.47 36.49
C ASP A 344 -20.59 3.16 35.13
N SER A 345 -21.23 2.22 34.45
CA SER A 345 -20.92 1.79 33.10
C SER A 345 -22.04 2.12 32.12
N LYS A 346 -22.91 3.09 32.47
CA LYS A 346 -24.06 3.50 31.64
C LYS A 346 -24.10 5.00 31.31
N THR A 347 -23.64 5.90 32.18
CA THR A 347 -23.71 7.36 31.90
C THR A 347 -22.99 7.77 30.61
N TYR A 348 -21.84 7.17 30.28
CA TYR A 348 -21.10 7.53 29.06
C TYR A 348 -21.86 7.22 27.74
N ARG A 349 -22.98 6.47 27.80
CA ARG A 349 -23.88 6.16 26.68
C ARG A 349 -25.12 7.06 26.64
N ASP A 350 -25.32 7.90 27.64
CA ASP A 350 -26.43 8.85 27.75
C ASP A 350 -26.42 9.85 26.57
N PRO A 351 -27.52 10.03 25.83
CA PRO A 351 -27.61 10.98 24.73
C PRO A 351 -27.11 12.40 25.03
N ASP A 352 -27.31 12.86 26.26
CA ASP A 352 -27.09 14.25 26.70
C ASP A 352 -25.69 14.47 27.31
N THR A 353 -24.96 13.42 27.68
CA THR A 353 -23.60 13.53 28.27
C THR A 353 -22.50 12.74 27.55
N ARG A 354 -22.86 11.89 26.57
CA ARG A 354 -21.90 11.16 25.73
C ARG A 354 -20.91 12.07 25.01
N ARG A 355 -19.64 11.66 24.97
CA ARG A 355 -18.57 12.33 24.22
C ARG A 355 -18.14 11.49 23.04
N TYR A 356 -18.06 12.08 21.84
CA TYR A 356 -17.45 11.45 20.68
C TYR A 356 -15.94 11.66 20.66
N ILE A 357 -15.17 10.62 20.37
CA ILE A 357 -13.71 10.72 20.14
C ILE A 357 -13.37 10.86 18.66
N ARG A 358 -14.23 10.33 17.76
CA ARG A 358 -14.04 10.40 16.30
C ARG A 358 -15.36 10.17 15.57
N VAL A 359 -15.52 10.72 14.37
CA VAL A 359 -16.56 10.31 13.40
C VAL A 359 -15.89 9.68 12.18
N CYS A 360 -16.38 8.52 11.77
CA CYS A 360 -15.92 7.77 10.60
C CYS A 360 -17.00 7.74 9.51
N THR A 361 -16.58 7.56 8.25
CA THR A 361 -17.48 7.24 7.13
C THR A 361 -17.29 5.79 6.70
N LEU A 362 -18.37 5.16 6.21
CA LEU A 362 -18.37 3.79 5.67
C LEU A 362 -18.79 3.83 4.18
N ASP A 363 -17.97 3.27 3.28
CA ASP A 363 -18.26 3.09 1.85
C ASP A 363 -18.21 1.59 1.48
N ASN A 364 -19.27 0.86 1.82
CA ASN A 364 -19.33 -0.61 1.73
C ASN A 364 -18.36 -1.29 2.72
N GLU A 365 -18.34 -0.77 3.94
CA GLU A 365 -17.36 -1.09 5.00
C GLU A 365 -18.04 -1.23 6.36
N ALA A 366 -17.32 -1.81 7.29
CA ALA A 366 -17.72 -2.05 8.67
C ALA A 366 -16.76 -1.39 9.67
N LEU A 367 -17.25 -1.18 10.89
CA LEU A 367 -16.51 -0.73 12.06
C LEU A 367 -16.98 -1.56 13.26
N ALA A 368 -16.06 -2.18 13.99
CA ALA A 368 -16.34 -2.92 15.22
C ALA A 368 -15.49 -2.37 16.36
N THR A 369 -15.97 -2.47 17.61
CA THR A 369 -15.28 -1.89 18.78
C THR A 369 -15.18 -2.89 19.92
N SER A 370 -13.99 -2.98 20.53
CA SER A 370 -13.69 -3.75 21.73
C SER A 370 -13.05 -2.84 22.78
N GLY A 371 -13.18 -3.16 24.07
CA GLY A 371 -12.68 -2.31 25.14
C GLY A 371 -12.58 -2.98 26.52
N ASP A 372 -11.72 -2.44 27.38
CA ASP A 372 -11.45 -2.97 28.74
C ASP A 372 -12.56 -2.63 29.77
N TYR A 373 -13.56 -1.87 29.34
CA TYR A 373 -14.74 -1.50 30.12
C TYR A 373 -15.89 -2.51 30.01
N GLU A 374 -15.84 -3.42 29.03
CA GLU A 374 -16.86 -4.43 28.77
C GLU A 374 -16.49 -5.81 29.35
N SER A 375 -17.46 -6.73 29.40
CA SER A 375 -17.26 -8.13 29.84
C SER A 375 -16.49 -8.28 31.16
N ARG A 376 -16.81 -7.47 32.17
CA ARG A 376 -16.11 -7.43 33.47
C ARG A 376 -16.53 -8.58 34.41
N LEU A 377 -15.71 -8.88 35.43
CA LEU A 377 -16.02 -9.94 36.42
C LEU A 377 -17.16 -9.55 37.39
N GLY A 378 -17.42 -8.25 37.54
CA GLY A 378 -18.53 -7.69 38.31
C GLY A 378 -18.66 -6.19 38.04
N ALA A 379 -19.77 -5.57 38.45
CA ALA A 379 -20.10 -4.17 38.12
C ALA A 379 -19.00 -3.16 38.51
N ASN A 380 -18.30 -3.40 39.64
CA ASN A 380 -17.27 -2.51 40.18
C ASN A 380 -15.84 -3.04 39.95
N SER A 381 -15.68 -4.17 39.25
CA SER A 381 -14.36 -4.78 39.01
C SER A 381 -13.64 -4.13 37.84
N LEU A 382 -12.32 -3.99 37.93
CA LEU A 382 -11.45 -3.61 36.80
C LEU A 382 -10.93 -4.82 36.02
N VAL A 383 -11.26 -6.06 36.42
CA VAL A 383 -10.85 -7.28 35.71
C VAL A 383 -11.89 -7.65 34.66
N THR A 384 -11.45 -7.85 33.41
CA THR A 384 -12.28 -8.33 32.30
C THR A 384 -12.28 -9.85 32.19
N ARG A 385 -13.12 -10.42 31.32
CA ARG A 385 -13.09 -11.83 30.90
C ARG A 385 -12.18 -12.07 29.68
N ILE A 386 -11.42 -11.06 29.24
CA ILE A 386 -10.54 -11.15 28.07
C ILE A 386 -9.21 -11.77 28.50
N PHE A 387 -8.81 -12.89 27.90
CA PHE A 387 -7.56 -13.57 28.21
C PHE A 387 -6.35 -12.92 27.51
N ASN A 388 -5.23 -12.81 28.23
CA ASN A 388 -3.94 -12.37 27.71
C ASN A 388 -2.91 -13.51 27.75
N ASN A 389 -2.67 -14.12 26.59
CA ASN A 389 -1.76 -15.26 26.45
C ASN A 389 -0.31 -14.98 26.88
N LYS A 390 0.16 -13.73 26.77
CA LYS A 390 1.52 -13.31 27.15
C LYS A 390 1.66 -13.09 28.66
N ALA A 391 0.59 -12.70 29.34
CA ALA A 391 0.54 -12.56 30.79
C ALA A 391 0.19 -13.88 31.51
N GLY A 392 -0.48 -14.81 30.81
CA GLY A 392 -1.04 -16.03 31.40
C GLY A 392 -2.25 -15.74 32.30
N ASP A 393 -2.96 -14.64 32.06
CA ASP A 393 -3.96 -14.08 32.98
C ASP A 393 -5.01 -13.23 32.22
N LEU A 394 -6.02 -12.70 32.91
CA LEU A 394 -7.06 -11.84 32.34
C LEU A 394 -6.59 -10.38 32.21
N VAL A 395 -7.14 -9.66 31.23
CA VAL A 395 -6.86 -8.23 31.02
C VAL A 395 -7.52 -7.41 32.13
N ILE A 396 -6.69 -6.74 32.93
CA ILE A 396 -7.11 -5.72 33.90
C ILE A 396 -7.12 -4.34 33.20
N ALA A 397 -8.20 -3.59 33.36
CA ALA A 397 -8.40 -2.26 32.81
C ALA A 397 -7.36 -1.25 33.34
N SER A 398 -7.00 -0.26 32.52
CA SER A 398 -5.86 0.62 32.80
C SER A 398 -5.96 1.97 32.08
N ASP A 399 -5.29 3.00 32.62
CA ASP A 399 -5.17 4.30 31.94
C ASP A 399 -4.00 4.31 30.93
N HIS A 400 -2.88 3.62 31.26
CA HIS A 400 -1.63 3.57 30.47
C HIS A 400 -1.61 2.51 29.35
N HIS A 401 -2.77 1.92 29.03
CA HIS A 401 -2.91 0.91 27.98
C HIS A 401 -4.14 1.23 27.12
N ILE A 402 -4.29 0.54 25.97
CA ILE A 402 -5.47 0.66 25.12
C ILE A 402 -6.74 0.27 25.91
N GLY A 403 -7.56 1.27 26.23
CA GLY A 403 -8.86 1.09 26.89
C GLY A 403 -10.00 0.83 25.92
N GLN A 404 -9.87 1.33 24.67
CA GLN A 404 -10.82 1.08 23.59
C GLN A 404 -10.08 0.94 22.26
N ALA A 405 -10.51 -0.01 21.44
CA ALA A 405 -10.03 -0.21 20.08
C ALA A 405 -11.22 -0.39 19.14
N SER A 406 -11.40 0.55 18.22
CA SER A 406 -12.33 0.45 17.10
C SER A 406 -11.54 0.18 15.82
N VAL A 407 -11.85 -0.90 15.10
CA VAL A 407 -11.19 -1.22 13.80
C VAL A 407 -12.22 -1.13 12.69
N LYS A 408 -11.85 -0.53 11.56
CA LYS A 408 -12.66 -0.42 10.36
C LYS A 408 -12.12 -1.36 9.29
N SER A 409 -12.98 -2.14 8.66
CA SER A 409 -12.60 -3.14 7.66
C SER A 409 -13.70 -3.35 6.62
N THR A 410 -13.39 -3.96 5.48
CA THR A 410 -14.40 -4.41 4.51
C THR A 410 -15.25 -5.59 5.03
N SER A 411 -14.84 -6.25 6.13
CA SER A 411 -15.62 -7.25 6.86
C SER A 411 -15.71 -6.89 8.33
N CYS A 412 -16.92 -6.91 8.88
CA CYS A 412 -17.18 -6.68 10.29
C CYS A 412 -16.64 -7.83 11.17
N MET A 413 -16.70 -9.09 10.69
CA MET A 413 -16.08 -10.25 11.35
C MET A 413 -14.58 -10.02 11.64
N ILE A 414 -13.86 -9.48 10.65
CA ILE A 414 -12.43 -9.20 10.80
C ILE A 414 -12.20 -7.94 11.64
N ALA A 415 -13.08 -6.94 11.57
CA ALA A 415 -13.02 -5.78 12.46
C ALA A 415 -13.12 -6.16 13.94
N ASP A 416 -14.09 -7.01 14.33
CA ASP A 416 -14.33 -7.46 15.72
C ASP A 416 -13.10 -8.20 16.28
N ALA A 417 -12.54 -9.12 15.48
CA ALA A 417 -11.37 -9.90 15.87
C ALA A 417 -10.10 -9.05 15.96
N LEU A 418 -9.91 -8.07 15.06
CA LEU A 418 -8.77 -7.15 15.09
C LEU A 418 -8.86 -6.11 16.22
N ALA A 419 -10.07 -5.62 16.54
CA ALA A 419 -10.33 -4.79 17.71
C ALA A 419 -10.00 -5.55 19.01
N THR A 420 -10.50 -6.78 19.12
CA THR A 420 -10.24 -7.67 20.26
C THR A 420 -8.74 -7.98 20.43
N VAL A 421 -8.02 -8.31 19.35
CA VAL A 421 -6.55 -8.47 19.40
C VAL A 421 -5.84 -7.21 19.90
N SER A 422 -6.32 -6.02 19.53
CA SER A 422 -5.70 -4.76 19.91
C SER A 422 -5.78 -4.53 21.43
N ILE A 423 -6.93 -4.83 22.05
CA ILE A 423 -7.07 -4.85 23.53
C ILE A 423 -6.14 -5.88 24.17
N ILE A 424 -6.04 -7.10 23.63
CA ILE A 424 -5.15 -8.14 24.18
C ILE A 424 -3.66 -7.76 24.05
N LYS A 425 -3.27 -7.05 22.98
CA LYS A 425 -1.91 -6.54 22.82
C LYS A 425 -1.56 -5.39 23.77
N ARG A 426 -2.56 -4.65 24.26
CA ARG A 426 -2.50 -3.54 25.24
C ARG A 426 -1.65 -2.31 24.86
N ASP A 427 -0.74 -2.44 23.89
CA ASP A 427 0.21 -1.43 23.43
C ASP A 427 -0.11 -0.93 22.01
N PHE A 428 0.00 0.38 21.79
CA PHE A 428 -0.30 1.03 20.50
C PHE A 428 0.58 0.51 19.36
N ASN A 429 1.90 0.38 19.55
CA ASN A 429 2.82 0.01 18.47
C ASN A 429 2.59 -1.44 18.03
N LEU A 430 2.44 -2.37 18.98
CA LEU A 430 2.18 -3.78 18.71
C LEU A 430 0.79 -4.02 18.10
N ALA A 431 -0.23 -3.28 18.54
CA ALA A 431 -1.56 -3.30 17.91
C ALA A 431 -1.50 -2.73 16.49
N ARG A 432 -0.90 -1.54 16.33
CA ARG A 432 -0.75 -0.86 15.04
C ARG A 432 -0.01 -1.72 14.02
N TRP A 433 1.16 -2.28 14.36
CA TRP A 433 1.92 -3.13 13.43
C TRP A 433 1.15 -4.38 13.00
N HIS A 434 0.25 -4.89 13.84
CA HIS A 434 -0.65 -5.97 13.47
C HIS A 434 -1.71 -5.47 12.47
N ILE A 435 -2.41 -4.36 12.73
CA ILE A 435 -3.41 -3.81 11.78
C ILE A 435 -2.77 -3.33 10.46
N ASP A 436 -1.58 -2.74 10.51
CA ASP A 436 -0.82 -2.29 9.34
C ASP A 436 -0.47 -3.45 8.39
N ALA A 437 -0.41 -4.70 8.90
CA ALA A 437 -0.29 -5.91 8.08
C ALA A 437 -1.60 -6.35 7.39
N TRP A 438 -2.76 -5.83 7.81
CA TRP A 438 -4.08 -6.08 7.22
C TRP A 438 -4.57 -4.97 6.27
N ARG A 439 -3.88 -3.82 6.16
CA ARG A 439 -4.23 -2.73 5.20
C ARG A 439 -4.44 -3.17 3.75
N TYR A 440 -3.73 -4.21 3.35
CA TYR A 440 -3.71 -4.75 2.00
C TYR A 440 -4.11 -6.25 2.00
N ALA A 441 -4.87 -6.67 3.02
CA ALA A 441 -5.50 -7.98 3.05
C ALA A 441 -6.75 -8.00 2.15
N ARG A 442 -7.33 -9.19 1.94
CA ARG A 442 -8.62 -9.31 1.23
C ARG A 442 -9.76 -8.62 2.00
N ASP A 443 -9.72 -8.78 3.33
CA ASP A 443 -10.61 -8.16 4.31
C ASP A 443 -9.80 -7.00 4.90
N ALA A 444 -9.64 -5.95 4.09
CA ALA A 444 -8.66 -4.91 4.34
C ALA A 444 -9.06 -4.10 5.57
N ALA A 445 -8.13 -3.92 6.51
CA ALA A 445 -8.29 -2.92 7.56
C ALA A 445 -8.14 -1.53 6.92
N THR A 446 -9.26 -0.81 6.77
CA THR A 446 -9.32 0.48 6.08
C THR A 446 -9.24 1.68 7.01
N ASP A 447 -9.42 1.48 8.32
CA ASP A 447 -9.10 2.45 9.37
C ASP A 447 -8.97 1.76 10.75
N PHE A 448 -8.50 2.48 11.77
CA PHE A 448 -8.60 2.10 13.18
C PHE A 448 -8.59 3.36 14.07
N THR A 449 -9.10 3.23 15.29
CA THR A 449 -9.08 4.24 16.35
C THR A 449 -8.84 3.52 17.68
N PHE A 450 -7.64 3.63 18.22
CA PHE A 450 -7.30 3.15 19.55
C PHE A 450 -7.24 4.34 20.52
N PHE A 451 -7.80 4.19 21.71
CA PHE A 451 -7.85 5.22 22.74
C PHE A 451 -7.19 4.71 24.03
N MET A 452 -6.26 5.50 24.59
CA MET A 452 -5.78 5.36 25.97
C MET A 452 -6.31 6.53 26.80
N ARG A 453 -6.66 6.26 28.06
CA ARG A 453 -7.21 7.30 28.95
C ARG A 453 -6.11 8.27 29.40
N ASP A 454 -4.89 7.77 29.58
CA ASP A 454 -3.73 8.61 29.89
C ASP A 454 -3.47 9.63 28.77
N GLN A 455 -3.54 10.92 29.14
CA GLN A 455 -3.49 12.09 28.26
C GLN A 455 -4.51 12.06 27.10
N GLU A 456 -5.60 11.29 27.22
CA GLU A 456 -6.62 11.04 26.18
C GLU A 456 -6.02 10.68 24.79
N ARG A 457 -4.89 9.97 24.77
CA ARG A 457 -4.14 9.70 23.55
C ARG A 457 -4.94 8.82 22.60
N MET A 458 -5.02 9.25 21.33
CA MET A 458 -5.64 8.50 20.23
C MET A 458 -4.62 8.12 19.17
N ALA A 459 -4.44 6.81 18.95
CA ALA A 459 -3.80 6.32 17.73
C ALA A 459 -4.88 6.04 16.68
N VAL A 460 -4.74 6.60 15.48
CA VAL A 460 -5.63 6.31 14.35
C VAL A 460 -4.84 5.82 13.14
N MET A 461 -5.52 5.16 12.21
CA MET A 461 -4.87 4.60 11.01
C MET A 461 -4.55 5.67 9.96
N HIS A 462 -3.69 6.63 10.33
CA HIS A 462 -2.95 7.42 9.36
C HIS A 462 -2.28 6.46 8.37
N GLU A 463 -2.61 6.60 7.08
CA GLU A 463 -1.75 6.14 5.99
C GLU A 463 -0.41 6.82 6.17
N ILE A 464 0.63 6.01 6.44
CA ILE A 464 1.85 6.41 7.19
C ILE A 464 2.40 7.74 6.71
N ALA A 465 2.47 7.92 5.39
CA ALA A 465 2.27 9.23 4.80
C ALA A 465 1.76 9.06 3.37
N ARG A 466 0.45 9.03 3.08
CA ARG A 466 -0.02 8.99 1.67
C ARG A 466 -0.02 10.40 1.06
N GLU A 467 0.24 10.52 -0.23
CA GLU A 467 -0.10 11.75 -0.97
C GLU A 467 -1.63 11.94 -0.96
N THR A 468 -2.12 12.81 -0.07
CA THR A 468 -3.53 13.20 0.00
C THR A 468 -3.92 14.02 -1.24
N ALA A 469 -5.22 14.15 -1.50
CA ALA A 469 -5.72 15.00 -2.57
C ALA A 469 -5.21 16.45 -2.43
N ASP A 470 -5.14 16.98 -1.20
CA ASP A 470 -4.65 18.32 -0.91
C ASP A 470 -3.13 18.44 -1.11
N MET A 471 -2.34 17.42 -0.74
CA MET A 471 -0.90 17.40 -1.00
C MET A 471 -0.60 17.38 -2.50
N LYS A 472 -1.32 16.54 -3.27
CA LYS A 472 -1.20 16.54 -4.74
C LYS A 472 -1.65 17.86 -5.35
N ALA A 473 -2.76 18.43 -4.88
CA ALA A 473 -3.25 19.73 -5.35
C ALA A 473 -2.24 20.87 -5.06
N ALA A 474 -1.64 20.91 -3.86
CA ALA A 474 -0.62 21.88 -3.50
C ALA A 474 0.69 21.71 -4.32
N ARG A 475 1.09 20.47 -4.62
CA ARG A 475 2.22 20.15 -5.51
C ARG A 475 1.96 20.58 -6.95
N VAL A 476 0.76 20.35 -7.46
CA VAL A 476 0.34 20.71 -8.84
C VAL A 476 0.13 22.21 -8.99
N ALA A 477 -0.45 22.91 -8.01
CA ALA A 477 -0.72 24.35 -8.09
C ALA A 477 0.55 25.23 -8.22
N ASN A 478 1.70 24.72 -7.74
CA ASN A 478 3.01 25.37 -7.86
C ASN A 478 3.76 25.02 -9.17
N ALA A 479 3.26 24.04 -9.93
CA ALA A 479 3.77 23.73 -11.26
C ALA A 479 3.53 24.89 -12.24
N LEU A 480 4.31 24.91 -13.31
CA LEU A 480 3.98 25.66 -14.52
C LEU A 480 3.27 24.70 -15.50
N PRO A 481 2.27 25.15 -16.30
CA PRO A 481 1.59 24.30 -17.26
C PRO A 481 2.56 23.72 -18.30
N ALA A 482 2.92 22.44 -18.15
CA ALA A 482 3.87 21.77 -19.01
C ALA A 482 3.22 21.28 -20.31
N ARG A 483 4.01 21.27 -21.39
CA ARG A 483 3.70 20.61 -22.66
C ARG A 483 4.37 19.23 -22.65
N VAL A 484 3.57 18.18 -22.67
CA VAL A 484 4.02 16.79 -22.58
C VAL A 484 3.78 16.10 -23.92
N VAL A 485 4.79 15.43 -24.46
CA VAL A 485 4.61 14.52 -25.61
C VAL A 485 4.64 13.07 -25.13
N VAL A 486 3.67 12.26 -25.55
CA VAL A 486 3.57 10.83 -25.26
C VAL A 486 3.72 10.06 -26.57
N ILE A 487 4.64 9.10 -26.64
CA ILE A 487 5.00 8.38 -27.87
C ILE A 487 4.60 6.91 -27.75
N GLY A 488 3.47 6.54 -28.37
CA GLY A 488 2.89 5.19 -28.39
C GLY A 488 1.58 5.13 -27.62
N GLY A 489 0.47 4.88 -28.33
CA GLY A 489 -0.91 4.84 -27.84
C GLY A 489 -1.33 3.51 -27.22
N GLY A 490 -0.40 2.77 -26.60
CA GLY A 490 -0.72 1.61 -25.76
C GLY A 490 -1.29 2.01 -24.39
N LEU A 491 -1.54 1.03 -23.52
CA LEU A 491 -2.10 1.29 -22.18
C LEU A 491 -1.22 2.24 -21.36
N ALA A 492 0.11 2.10 -21.45
CA ALA A 492 1.04 3.00 -20.79
C ALA A 492 0.88 4.46 -21.26
N GLY A 493 0.72 4.68 -22.57
CA GLY A 493 0.55 6.01 -23.16
C GLY A 493 -0.78 6.65 -22.78
N CYS A 494 -1.89 5.90 -22.84
CA CYS A 494 -3.19 6.39 -22.40
C CYS A 494 -3.22 6.69 -20.90
N SER A 495 -2.64 5.84 -20.05
CA SER A 495 -2.49 6.09 -18.61
C SER A 495 -1.62 7.32 -18.31
N ALA A 496 -0.52 7.51 -19.04
CA ALA A 496 0.35 8.67 -18.90
C ALA A 496 -0.35 9.97 -19.33
N ALA A 497 -1.01 9.98 -20.50
CA ALA A 497 -1.69 11.16 -21.01
C ALA A 497 -2.86 11.60 -20.10
N ILE A 498 -3.65 10.65 -19.58
CA ILE A 498 -4.76 10.94 -18.65
C ILE A 498 -4.25 11.49 -17.30
N GLU A 499 -3.19 10.91 -16.73
CA GLU A 499 -2.64 11.40 -15.44
C GLU A 499 -1.92 12.76 -15.63
N ALA A 500 -1.24 12.99 -16.75
CA ALA A 500 -0.61 14.27 -17.10
C ALA A 500 -1.65 15.39 -17.29
N ALA A 501 -2.71 15.14 -18.07
CA ALA A 501 -3.79 16.10 -18.29
C ALA A 501 -4.53 16.46 -16.99
N ARG A 502 -4.70 15.49 -16.08
CA ARG A 502 -5.23 15.72 -14.71
C ARG A 502 -4.32 16.57 -13.84
N CYS A 503 -3.00 16.47 -14.03
CA CYS A 503 -2.01 17.35 -13.39
C CYS A 503 -1.88 18.71 -14.12
N GLY A 504 -2.80 19.04 -15.04
CA GLY A 504 -2.92 20.35 -15.68
C GLY A 504 -2.12 20.54 -16.96
N ALA A 505 -1.35 19.54 -17.40
CA ALA A 505 -0.54 19.63 -18.62
C ALA A 505 -1.39 19.68 -19.91
N SER A 506 -0.79 20.25 -20.96
CA SER A 506 -1.23 20.04 -22.34
C SER A 506 -0.43 18.89 -22.94
N VAL A 507 -1.09 17.94 -23.58
CA VAL A 507 -0.52 16.66 -24.01
C VAL A 507 -0.72 16.47 -25.50
N VAL A 508 0.34 16.06 -26.21
CA VAL A 508 0.24 15.49 -27.56
C VAL A 508 0.62 14.02 -27.50
N LEU A 509 -0.31 13.14 -27.86
CA LEU A 509 -0.09 11.70 -27.93
C LEU A 509 0.11 11.29 -29.40
N LEU A 510 1.31 10.82 -29.74
CA LEU A 510 1.66 10.28 -31.04
C LEU A 510 1.45 8.76 -31.07
N GLU A 511 0.79 8.25 -32.10
CA GLU A 511 0.59 6.83 -32.35
C GLU A 511 0.92 6.56 -33.83
N LYS A 512 1.82 5.61 -34.11
CA LYS A 512 2.29 5.36 -35.48
C LYS A 512 1.32 4.55 -36.33
N THR A 513 0.42 3.80 -35.70
CA THR A 513 -0.65 3.07 -36.38
C THR A 513 -1.91 3.92 -36.50
N ALA A 514 -2.90 3.46 -37.26
CA ALA A 514 -4.16 4.19 -37.45
C ALA A 514 -5.05 4.27 -36.20
N ARG A 515 -4.77 3.52 -35.11
CA ARG A 515 -5.64 3.41 -33.91
C ARG A 515 -4.84 3.16 -32.64
N LEU A 516 -5.23 3.81 -31.53
CA LEU A 516 -4.73 3.52 -30.19
C LEU A 516 -4.96 2.04 -29.81
N GLY A 517 -4.00 1.43 -29.11
CA GLY A 517 -4.14 0.05 -28.61
C GLY A 517 -2.82 -0.70 -28.44
N GLY A 518 -1.98 -0.72 -29.46
CA GLY A 518 -0.75 -1.53 -29.51
C GLY A 518 -0.95 -3.00 -29.07
N ASN A 519 0.07 -3.59 -28.45
CA ASN A 519 -0.03 -4.91 -27.83
C ASN A 519 -1.05 -4.96 -26.67
N SER A 520 -1.33 -3.83 -26.00
CA SER A 520 -2.26 -3.77 -24.88
C SER A 520 -3.69 -4.13 -25.28
N ALA A 521 -4.13 -3.73 -26.48
CA ALA A 521 -5.43 -4.11 -27.03
C ALA A 521 -5.53 -5.63 -27.33
N LYS A 522 -4.41 -6.31 -27.58
CA LYS A 522 -4.33 -7.76 -27.82
C LYS A 522 -4.31 -8.59 -26.52
N ALA A 523 -4.31 -7.96 -25.34
CA ALA A 523 -4.17 -8.67 -24.07
C ALA A 523 -5.46 -9.35 -23.60
N THR A 524 -5.35 -10.63 -23.21
CA THR A 524 -6.52 -11.52 -22.99
C THR A 524 -6.53 -12.24 -21.64
N SER A 525 -5.37 -12.35 -20.96
CA SER A 525 -5.28 -13.09 -19.69
C SER A 525 -5.79 -12.28 -18.48
N GLY A 526 -5.63 -10.95 -18.49
CA GLY A 526 -6.02 -10.05 -17.38
C GLY A 526 -4.85 -9.23 -16.82
N MET A 527 -5.09 -8.55 -15.71
CA MET A 527 -4.16 -7.61 -15.05
C MET A 527 -3.88 -8.06 -13.61
N ASN A 528 -2.62 -8.06 -13.16
CA ASN A 528 -2.31 -8.49 -11.80
C ASN A 528 -2.60 -7.42 -10.74
N GLY A 529 -3.01 -7.86 -9.55
CA GLY A 529 -3.12 -7.04 -8.35
C GLY A 529 -3.21 -7.90 -7.10
N TRP A 530 -2.73 -7.40 -5.96
CA TRP A 530 -2.86 -8.08 -4.66
C TRP A 530 -3.49 -7.12 -3.63
N GLY A 531 -4.21 -7.66 -2.64
CA GLY A 531 -4.92 -6.86 -1.64
C GLY A 531 -6.12 -6.09 -2.23
N THR A 532 -6.76 -6.64 -3.27
CA THR A 532 -7.89 -5.98 -3.92
C THR A 532 -9.23 -6.35 -3.30
N THR A 533 -10.23 -5.47 -3.42
CA THR A 533 -11.63 -5.78 -3.07
C THR A 533 -12.20 -6.95 -3.87
N SER A 534 -11.65 -7.26 -5.06
CA SER A 534 -12.07 -8.44 -5.85
C SER A 534 -11.52 -9.75 -5.29
N GLN A 535 -10.32 -9.74 -4.69
CA GLN A 535 -9.84 -10.87 -3.88
C GLN A 535 -10.62 -10.96 -2.55
N GLY A 536 -11.00 -9.80 -1.99
CA GLY A 536 -11.92 -9.66 -0.86
C GLY A 536 -13.22 -10.42 -1.07
N ASN A 537 -13.86 -10.26 -2.23
CA ASN A 537 -15.14 -10.91 -2.52
C ASN A 537 -15.04 -12.41 -2.87
N LEU A 538 -13.85 -13.04 -2.81
CA LEU A 538 -13.60 -14.40 -3.32
C LEU A 538 -12.75 -15.30 -2.40
N ASP A 539 -12.58 -14.96 -1.13
CA ASP A 539 -11.78 -15.73 -0.13
C ASP A 539 -10.29 -15.95 -0.51
N ILE A 540 -9.77 -15.13 -1.43
CA ILE A 540 -8.39 -15.18 -1.91
C ILE A 540 -7.47 -14.38 -0.96
N SER A 541 -6.59 -15.08 -0.25
CA SER A 541 -5.55 -14.48 0.61
C SER A 541 -4.20 -14.39 -0.10
N ASP A 542 -3.82 -13.19 -0.53
CA ASP A 542 -2.54 -12.84 -1.17
C ASP A 542 -1.89 -11.64 -0.46
N ASP A 543 -0.57 -11.47 -0.59
CA ASP A 543 0.15 -10.34 0.01
C ASP A 543 1.34 -9.87 -0.85
N GLY A 544 1.85 -8.67 -0.58
CA GLY A 544 2.96 -8.08 -1.33
C GLY A 544 4.26 -8.87 -1.25
N ARG A 545 4.49 -9.65 -0.17
CA ARG A 545 5.66 -10.54 -0.07
C ARG A 545 5.52 -11.71 -1.01
N PHE A 546 4.32 -12.29 -1.16
CA PHE A 546 4.04 -13.30 -2.18
C PHE A 546 4.15 -12.72 -3.60
N PHE A 547 3.61 -11.53 -3.86
CA PHE A 547 3.71 -10.85 -5.15
C PHE A 547 5.17 -10.56 -5.55
N GLU A 548 5.93 -9.93 -4.66
CA GLU A 548 7.33 -9.54 -4.88
C GLU A 548 8.21 -10.78 -5.04
N ARG A 549 8.09 -11.77 -4.14
CA ARG A 549 8.83 -13.04 -4.22
C ARG A 549 8.54 -13.79 -5.52
N ASP A 550 7.29 -13.89 -5.95
CA ASP A 550 6.95 -14.60 -7.19
C ASP A 550 7.52 -13.86 -8.41
N THR A 551 7.54 -12.52 -8.38
CA THR A 551 8.15 -11.69 -9.43
C THR A 551 9.67 -11.87 -9.46
N PHE A 552 10.37 -11.80 -8.32
CA PHE A 552 11.82 -12.05 -8.24
C PHE A 552 12.21 -13.48 -8.64
N LYS A 553 11.42 -14.49 -8.25
CA LYS A 553 11.63 -15.88 -8.68
C LYS A 553 11.39 -16.08 -10.18
N SER A 554 10.56 -15.26 -10.80
CA SER A 554 10.36 -15.25 -12.24
C SER A 554 11.55 -14.59 -12.95
N GLY A 555 12.04 -13.46 -12.45
CA GLY A 555 13.23 -12.75 -12.96
C GLY A 555 14.58 -13.36 -12.53
N ASP A 556 14.66 -14.68 -12.45
CA ASP A 556 15.86 -15.47 -12.14
C ASP A 556 16.65 -14.98 -10.91
N GLY A 557 15.94 -14.58 -9.84
CA GLY A 557 16.49 -14.30 -8.51
C GLY A 557 17.33 -13.04 -8.35
N GLY A 558 17.88 -12.46 -9.43
CA GLY A 558 18.85 -11.35 -9.36
C GLY A 558 18.80 -10.30 -10.47
N THR A 559 17.93 -10.43 -11.48
CA THR A 559 17.89 -9.48 -12.62
C THR A 559 16.82 -8.39 -12.51
N CYS A 560 15.87 -8.48 -11.58
CA CYS A 560 14.91 -7.39 -11.34
C CYS A 560 15.52 -6.29 -10.44
N ASP A 561 15.25 -5.02 -10.76
CA ASP A 561 15.46 -3.90 -9.83
C ASP A 561 14.43 -3.98 -8.70
N THR A 562 14.93 -4.01 -7.46
CA THR A 562 14.10 -4.20 -6.27
C THR A 562 13.17 -3.01 -5.99
N GLY A 563 13.58 -1.79 -6.35
CA GLY A 563 12.74 -0.59 -6.26
C GLY A 563 11.60 -0.61 -7.28
N LEU A 564 11.87 -1.08 -8.50
CA LEU A 564 10.85 -1.24 -9.54
C LEU A 564 9.82 -2.33 -9.17
N VAL A 565 10.27 -3.50 -8.70
CA VAL A 565 9.35 -4.57 -8.25
C VAL A 565 8.55 -4.11 -7.02
N LYS A 566 9.16 -3.37 -6.09
CA LYS A 566 8.46 -2.85 -4.90
C LYS A 566 7.37 -1.84 -5.27
N THR A 567 7.65 -0.94 -6.20
CA THR A 567 6.70 0.07 -6.70
C THR A 567 5.55 -0.59 -7.47
N LEU A 568 5.85 -1.58 -8.32
CA LEU A 568 4.85 -2.39 -9.03
C LEU A 568 3.91 -3.12 -8.05
N SER A 569 4.47 -3.72 -7.00
CA SER A 569 3.73 -4.41 -5.93
C SER A 569 2.80 -3.46 -5.18
N VAL A 570 3.35 -2.40 -4.56
CA VAL A 570 2.62 -1.51 -3.65
C VAL A 570 1.51 -0.75 -4.37
N LYS A 571 1.69 -0.38 -5.64
CA LYS A 571 0.66 0.31 -6.43
C LYS A 571 -0.30 -0.61 -7.20
N SER A 572 -0.30 -1.92 -6.92
CA SER A 572 -1.06 -2.88 -7.72
C SER A 572 -2.58 -2.78 -7.54
N ALA A 573 -3.08 -2.80 -6.30
CA ALA A 573 -4.50 -2.58 -6.01
C ALA A 573 -4.98 -1.21 -6.52
N GLU A 574 -4.24 -0.14 -6.22
CA GLU A 574 -4.52 1.23 -6.66
C GLU A 574 -4.69 1.31 -8.19
N SER A 575 -3.88 0.56 -8.94
CA SER A 575 -3.92 0.53 -10.40
C SER A 575 -5.06 -0.31 -10.97
N VAL A 576 -5.41 -1.44 -10.35
CA VAL A 576 -6.61 -2.22 -10.70
C VAL A 576 -7.87 -1.38 -10.46
N HIS A 577 -7.97 -0.72 -9.30
CA HIS A 577 -9.09 0.18 -8.98
C HIS A 577 -9.14 1.42 -9.90
N TRP A 578 -7.97 1.97 -10.30
CA TRP A 578 -7.91 3.03 -11.31
C TRP A 578 -8.51 2.56 -12.64
N VAL A 579 -8.13 1.38 -13.15
CA VAL A 579 -8.70 0.85 -14.41
C VAL A 579 -10.21 0.64 -14.28
N MET A 580 -10.69 0.08 -13.18
CA MET A 580 -12.14 -0.08 -12.93
C MET A 580 -12.86 1.28 -12.98
N ARG A 581 -12.33 2.31 -12.31
CA ARG A 581 -12.92 3.65 -12.27
C ARG A 581 -12.87 4.38 -13.62
N GLU A 582 -11.73 4.37 -14.32
CA GLU A 582 -11.61 5.11 -15.59
C GLU A 582 -12.39 4.47 -16.73
N THR A 583 -12.60 3.15 -16.70
CA THR A 583 -13.27 2.43 -17.78
C THR A 583 -14.72 2.04 -17.46
N GLY A 584 -15.10 1.97 -16.18
CA GLY A 584 -16.37 1.37 -15.76
C GLY A 584 -16.43 -0.15 -16.00
N LEU A 585 -15.28 -0.83 -16.08
CA LEU A 585 -15.21 -2.30 -16.14
C LEU A 585 -15.17 -2.88 -14.72
N SER A 586 -16.04 -3.85 -14.44
CA SER A 586 -15.83 -4.75 -13.31
C SER A 586 -14.65 -5.67 -13.60
N LEU A 587 -13.76 -5.89 -12.64
CA LEU A 587 -12.58 -6.76 -12.75
C LEU A 587 -12.60 -7.90 -11.71
N THR A 588 -13.80 -8.36 -11.36
CA THR A 588 -14.05 -9.29 -10.24
C THR A 588 -13.70 -10.75 -10.51
N THR A 589 -13.48 -11.18 -11.75
CA THR A 589 -13.10 -12.57 -12.05
C THR A 589 -11.59 -12.75 -11.91
N ILE A 590 -11.12 -13.69 -11.08
CA ILE A 590 -9.69 -13.84 -10.79
C ILE A 590 -9.15 -15.22 -11.20
N ALA A 591 -7.99 -15.23 -11.86
CA ALA A 591 -7.25 -16.43 -12.23
C ALA A 591 -5.87 -16.52 -11.56
N GLN A 592 -5.39 -17.75 -11.39
CA GLN A 592 -3.98 -18.06 -11.09
C GLN A 592 -3.28 -18.49 -12.38
N LEU A 593 -2.14 -17.87 -12.68
CA LEU A 593 -1.37 -18.11 -13.92
C LEU A 593 0.00 -18.73 -13.60
N GLY A 594 0.83 -18.93 -14.63
CA GLY A 594 2.12 -19.61 -14.51
C GLY A 594 3.06 -18.91 -13.51
N GLY A 595 3.65 -19.69 -12.60
CA GLY A 595 4.54 -19.17 -11.56
C GLY A 595 3.88 -18.37 -10.42
N HIS A 596 2.56 -18.12 -10.46
CA HIS A 596 1.87 -17.45 -9.36
C HIS A 596 1.63 -18.43 -8.20
N SER A 597 1.92 -18.00 -6.97
CA SER A 597 1.59 -18.77 -5.75
C SER A 597 0.18 -18.48 -5.18
N ARG A 598 -0.55 -17.52 -5.76
CA ARG A 598 -1.93 -17.15 -5.42
C ARG A 598 -2.71 -16.72 -6.67
N PRO A 599 -4.05 -16.86 -6.69
CA PRO A 599 -4.90 -16.22 -7.69
C PRO A 599 -4.80 -14.69 -7.56
N ARG A 600 -4.43 -14.01 -8.65
CA ARG A 600 -4.21 -12.54 -8.63
C ARG A 600 -4.41 -11.84 -9.98
N THR A 601 -4.73 -12.57 -11.04
CA THR A 601 -4.94 -12.00 -12.38
C THR A 601 -6.41 -11.65 -12.54
N HIS A 602 -6.71 -10.36 -12.49
CA HIS A 602 -8.04 -9.80 -12.55
C HIS A 602 -8.53 -9.71 -14.00
N ARG A 603 -9.77 -10.12 -14.22
CA ARG A 603 -10.46 -10.20 -15.52
C ARG A 603 -11.88 -9.65 -15.33
N ALA A 604 -12.45 -9.12 -16.41
CA ALA A 604 -13.88 -8.86 -16.42
C ALA A 604 -14.67 -10.18 -16.48
N PRO A 605 -15.82 -10.28 -15.79
CA PRO A 605 -16.77 -11.37 -16.01
C PRO A 605 -17.34 -11.32 -17.42
N ASN A 606 -18.01 -12.38 -17.84
CA ASN A 606 -18.87 -12.34 -19.03
C ASN A 606 -20.05 -11.38 -18.81
N LEU A 607 -20.61 -10.90 -19.90
CA LEU A 607 -21.89 -10.19 -19.91
C LEU A 607 -23.06 -11.16 -19.57
N PRO A 608 -24.25 -10.67 -19.19
CA PRO A 608 -25.36 -11.52 -18.74
C PRO A 608 -25.90 -12.51 -19.79
N ASP A 609 -25.67 -12.23 -21.07
CA ASP A 609 -25.95 -13.11 -22.22
C ASP A 609 -24.88 -14.20 -22.43
N GLY A 610 -23.83 -14.21 -21.60
CA GLY A 610 -22.67 -15.08 -21.72
C GLY A 610 -21.53 -14.53 -22.59
N THR A 611 -21.71 -13.38 -23.26
CA THR A 611 -20.70 -12.80 -24.17
C THR A 611 -19.41 -12.44 -23.41
N PRO A 612 -18.22 -12.80 -23.93
CA PRO A 612 -16.98 -12.61 -23.21
C PRO A 612 -16.46 -11.19 -23.35
N VAL A 613 -15.84 -10.64 -22.30
CA VAL A 613 -15.24 -9.31 -22.35
C VAL A 613 -13.75 -9.42 -22.76
N PRO A 614 -13.34 -8.94 -23.95
CA PRO A 614 -11.94 -9.02 -24.41
C PRO A 614 -11.09 -7.96 -23.69
N ILE A 615 -10.65 -8.30 -22.47
CA ILE A 615 -10.14 -7.36 -21.46
C ILE A 615 -9.21 -6.24 -21.97
N GLY A 616 -8.16 -6.56 -22.74
CA GLY A 616 -7.23 -5.56 -23.29
C GLY A 616 -7.90 -4.57 -24.24
N TYR A 617 -8.67 -5.07 -25.21
CA TYR A 617 -9.46 -4.24 -26.13
C TYR A 617 -10.53 -3.43 -25.39
N SER A 618 -11.22 -4.03 -24.40
CA SER A 618 -12.22 -3.32 -23.60
C SER A 618 -11.64 -2.20 -22.76
N ILE A 619 -10.45 -2.37 -22.18
CA ILE A 619 -9.72 -1.29 -21.50
C ILE A 619 -9.34 -0.20 -22.51
N MET A 620 -8.65 -0.57 -23.60
CA MET A 620 -8.12 0.42 -24.56
C MET A 620 -9.22 1.21 -25.27
N SER A 621 -10.30 0.57 -25.70
CA SER A 621 -11.43 1.27 -26.35
C SER A 621 -12.15 2.24 -25.41
N ARG A 622 -12.28 1.88 -24.12
CA ARG A 622 -12.90 2.76 -23.11
C ARG A 622 -11.99 3.94 -22.72
N LEU A 623 -10.68 3.72 -22.57
CA LEU A 623 -9.72 4.80 -22.35
C LEU A 623 -9.58 5.72 -23.58
N ALA A 624 -9.55 5.18 -24.80
CA ALA A 624 -9.52 5.96 -26.03
C ALA A 624 -10.77 6.84 -26.18
N LYS A 625 -11.97 6.27 -25.94
CA LYS A 625 -13.21 7.05 -25.91
C LYS A 625 -13.15 8.15 -24.82
N LYS A 626 -12.68 7.82 -23.61
CA LYS A 626 -12.55 8.78 -22.51
C LYS A 626 -11.63 9.96 -22.87
N ILE A 627 -10.51 9.70 -23.53
CA ILE A 627 -9.62 10.75 -24.04
C ILE A 627 -10.37 11.64 -25.05
N GLN A 628 -11.09 11.04 -26.00
CA GLN A 628 -11.85 11.75 -27.03
C GLN A 628 -13.06 12.54 -26.50
N THR A 629 -13.66 12.15 -25.35
CA THR A 629 -14.83 12.85 -24.80
C THR A 629 -14.47 13.80 -23.65
N GLU A 630 -13.71 13.34 -22.66
CA GLU A 630 -13.49 14.05 -21.38
C GLU A 630 -12.16 14.83 -21.29
N PHE A 631 -11.23 14.61 -22.23
CA PHE A 631 -9.90 15.26 -22.23
C PHE A 631 -9.50 15.86 -23.58
N HIS A 632 -10.46 16.07 -24.49
CA HIS A 632 -10.20 16.55 -25.85
C HIS A 632 -9.65 17.99 -25.89
N ASP A 633 -9.85 18.76 -24.81
CA ASP A 633 -9.28 20.10 -24.57
C ASP A 633 -7.78 20.06 -24.24
N ARG A 634 -7.28 18.92 -23.73
CA ARG A 634 -5.93 18.76 -23.17
C ARG A 634 -5.07 17.73 -23.87
N ILE A 635 -5.66 16.70 -24.48
CA ILE A 635 -4.94 15.58 -25.09
C ILE A 635 -5.23 15.56 -26.60
N LYS A 636 -4.32 16.15 -27.39
CA LYS A 636 -4.35 16.01 -28.84
C LYS A 636 -3.78 14.65 -29.23
N VAL A 637 -4.59 13.77 -29.81
CA VAL A 637 -4.14 12.49 -30.38
C VAL A 637 -3.77 12.69 -31.85
N MET A 638 -2.63 12.14 -32.27
CA MET A 638 -2.16 12.10 -33.65
C MET A 638 -1.81 10.65 -34.00
N THR A 639 -2.72 9.97 -34.71
CA THR A 639 -2.51 8.63 -35.28
C THR A 639 -1.72 8.70 -36.59
N SER A 640 -1.31 7.54 -37.13
CA SER A 640 -0.49 7.43 -38.34
C SER A 640 0.79 8.31 -38.29
N THR A 641 1.33 8.55 -37.09
CA THR A 641 2.41 9.50 -36.83
C THR A 641 3.59 8.80 -36.16
N VAL A 642 4.71 8.68 -36.88
CA VAL A 642 5.95 8.04 -36.41
C VAL A 642 6.84 9.09 -35.74
N ALA A 643 7.20 8.90 -34.47
CA ALA A 643 8.33 9.62 -33.88
C ALA A 643 9.65 9.06 -34.43
N VAL A 644 10.57 9.94 -34.86
CA VAL A 644 11.83 9.55 -35.51
C VAL A 644 13.09 9.96 -34.74
N GLU A 645 13.02 11.01 -33.90
CA GLU A 645 14.18 11.54 -33.19
C GLU A 645 13.77 12.26 -31.89
N LEU A 646 14.56 12.14 -30.83
CA LEU A 646 14.39 12.91 -29.59
C LEU A 646 15.24 14.19 -29.64
N LEU A 647 14.56 15.33 -29.75
CA LEU A 647 15.18 16.64 -29.75
C LEU A 647 15.77 16.92 -28.36
N HIS A 648 17.02 17.35 -28.29
CA HIS A 648 17.73 17.48 -27.03
C HIS A 648 18.76 18.61 -27.05
N THR A 649 19.11 19.10 -25.86
CA THR A 649 20.24 20.00 -25.62
C THR A 649 21.27 19.35 -24.71
N LYS A 650 22.53 19.74 -24.90
CA LYS A 650 23.69 19.32 -24.10
C LYS A 650 24.28 20.55 -23.41
N HIS A 651 24.69 20.40 -22.17
CA HIS A 651 25.30 21.46 -21.37
C HIS A 651 26.38 20.84 -20.49
N ASP A 652 27.63 21.25 -20.64
CA ASP A 652 28.72 20.72 -19.83
C ASP A 652 28.70 21.31 -18.42
N GLU A 653 28.81 20.43 -17.41
CA GLU A 653 28.88 20.81 -16.00
C GLU A 653 30.35 20.92 -15.58
N TYR A 654 30.65 21.76 -14.59
CA TYR A 654 32.03 22.00 -14.10
C TYR A 654 32.77 20.76 -13.57
N ASP A 655 32.07 19.65 -13.37
CA ASP A 655 32.67 18.37 -13.00
C ASP A 655 33.20 17.56 -14.21
N GLY A 656 32.98 18.05 -15.43
CA GLY A 656 33.35 17.38 -16.68
C GLY A 656 32.29 16.40 -17.20
N SER A 657 31.08 16.38 -16.63
CA SER A 657 29.96 15.59 -17.16
C SER A 657 29.00 16.46 -17.97
N THR A 658 28.68 16.03 -19.19
CA THR A 658 27.66 16.70 -20.03
C THR A 658 26.27 16.38 -19.50
N ARG A 659 25.50 17.38 -19.05
CA ARG A 659 24.06 17.25 -18.76
C ARG A 659 23.28 17.19 -20.07
N LEU A 660 22.35 16.25 -20.16
CA LEU A 660 21.45 16.06 -21.30
C LEU A 660 20.01 16.40 -20.89
N THR A 661 19.32 17.18 -21.72
CA THR A 661 17.91 17.54 -21.55
C THR A 661 17.16 17.32 -22.86
N VAL A 662 16.10 16.51 -22.84
CA VAL A 662 15.16 16.36 -23.97
C VAL A 662 14.19 17.53 -23.98
N THR A 663 13.96 18.10 -25.16
CA THR A 663 13.20 19.35 -25.39
C THR A 663 12.10 19.21 -26.45
N GLY A 664 11.85 17.97 -26.92
CA GLY A 664 10.83 17.70 -27.91
C GLY A 664 11.05 16.40 -28.68
N VAL A 665 10.30 16.26 -29.78
CA VAL A 665 10.40 15.12 -30.71
C VAL A 665 10.33 15.62 -32.15
N LYS A 666 11.09 14.97 -33.04
CA LYS A 666 10.86 15.04 -34.49
C LYS A 666 9.97 13.88 -34.88
N TYR A 667 8.94 14.15 -35.69
CA TYR A 667 7.98 13.16 -36.14
C TYR A 667 7.78 13.22 -37.66
N ARG A 668 7.23 12.14 -38.21
CA ARG A 668 6.79 12.04 -39.60
C ARG A 668 5.33 11.61 -39.64
N ASP A 669 4.53 12.30 -40.44
CA ASP A 669 3.18 11.89 -40.79
C ASP A 669 3.25 10.81 -41.89
N GLU A 670 2.66 9.63 -41.67
CA GLU A 670 2.79 8.51 -42.60
C GLU A 670 1.84 8.58 -43.81
N ALA A 671 0.92 9.53 -43.88
CA ALA A 671 0.07 9.76 -45.06
C ALA A 671 0.75 10.68 -46.09
N THR A 672 1.36 11.76 -45.61
CA THR A 672 2.05 12.80 -46.41
C THR A 672 3.56 12.56 -46.55
N LYS A 673 4.14 11.74 -45.67
CA LYS A 673 5.59 11.56 -45.45
C LYS A 673 6.34 12.83 -45.02
N ALA A 674 5.63 13.91 -44.70
CA ALA A 674 6.24 15.14 -44.21
C ALA A 674 6.81 14.97 -42.80
N GLU A 675 8.01 15.50 -42.56
CA GLU A 675 8.65 15.51 -41.24
C GLU A 675 8.52 16.89 -40.59
N ALA A 676 8.24 16.91 -39.28
CA ALA A 676 8.03 18.12 -38.50
C ALA A 676 8.50 17.93 -37.05
N THR A 677 8.52 19.00 -36.26
CA THR A 677 8.99 18.99 -34.86
C THR A 677 7.90 19.45 -33.90
N LEU A 678 7.85 18.83 -32.72
CA LEU A 678 7.10 19.31 -31.56
C LEU A 678 8.11 19.64 -30.46
N THR A 679 8.13 20.88 -29.98
CA THR A 679 8.86 21.21 -28.75
C THR A 679 8.00 20.89 -27.54
N ALA A 680 8.62 20.32 -26.50
CA ALA A 680 7.97 19.84 -25.30
C ALA A 680 8.84 20.09 -24.08
N ASP A 681 8.20 20.25 -22.93
CA ASP A 681 8.88 20.43 -21.65
C ASP A 681 9.19 19.06 -21.00
N SER A 682 8.52 18.01 -21.47
CA SER A 682 8.92 16.62 -21.29
C SER A 682 8.36 15.68 -22.38
N VAL A 683 9.02 14.54 -22.56
CA VAL A 683 8.65 13.46 -23.48
C VAL A 683 8.56 12.14 -22.71
N ILE A 684 7.53 11.34 -22.99
CA ILE A 684 7.30 10.02 -22.40
C ILE A 684 7.32 8.96 -23.52
N LEU A 685 8.24 7.99 -23.40
CA LEU A 685 8.30 6.82 -24.27
C LEU A 685 7.32 5.75 -23.76
N THR A 686 6.35 5.38 -24.58
CA THR A 686 5.35 4.33 -24.31
C THR A 686 5.14 3.43 -25.54
N THR A 687 6.19 3.25 -26.34
CA THR A 687 6.16 2.64 -27.69
C THR A 687 5.90 1.14 -27.72
N GLY A 688 5.98 0.47 -26.57
CA GLY A 688 6.08 -0.99 -26.51
C GLY A 688 7.48 -1.51 -26.89
N GLY A 689 7.60 -2.83 -26.98
CA GLY A 689 8.85 -3.56 -27.17
C GLY A 689 9.33 -3.74 -28.61
N PHE A 690 10.30 -4.64 -28.77
CA PHE A 690 10.93 -5.00 -30.06
C PHE A 690 10.64 -6.45 -30.50
N GLY A 691 9.58 -7.06 -29.96
CA GLY A 691 9.21 -8.46 -30.19
C GLY A 691 8.71 -8.82 -31.61
N ASN A 692 8.78 -7.90 -32.58
CA ASN A 692 8.55 -8.16 -34.01
C ASN A 692 9.51 -7.32 -34.88
N ASP A 693 10.68 -6.99 -34.34
CA ASP A 693 11.62 -6.09 -35.01
C ASP A 693 12.40 -6.79 -36.12
N HIS A 694 11.90 -6.70 -37.35
CA HIS A 694 12.57 -7.18 -38.56
C HIS A 694 13.15 -6.04 -39.41
N THR A 695 13.45 -4.89 -38.79
CA THR A 695 14.05 -3.73 -39.48
C THR A 695 15.55 -3.89 -39.72
N ARG A 696 16.16 -3.06 -40.58
CA ARG A 696 17.61 -3.09 -40.90
C ARG A 696 18.51 -2.95 -39.66
N ASN A 697 18.04 -2.28 -38.60
CA ASN A 697 18.72 -2.13 -37.32
C ASN A 697 17.99 -2.90 -36.20
N SER A 698 17.60 -4.14 -36.50
CA SER A 698 16.81 -5.00 -35.62
C SER A 698 17.50 -5.26 -34.27
N LEU A 699 16.85 -4.83 -33.19
CA LEU A 699 17.26 -5.14 -31.81
C LEU A 699 17.13 -6.64 -31.51
N LEU A 700 16.17 -7.32 -32.14
CA LEU A 700 15.98 -8.76 -31.98
C LEU A 700 17.16 -9.52 -32.59
N GLN A 701 17.62 -9.13 -33.78
CA GLN A 701 18.78 -9.71 -34.46
C GLN A 701 20.11 -9.36 -33.78
N GLU A 702 20.20 -8.19 -33.15
CA GLU A 702 21.37 -7.69 -32.42
C GLU A 702 21.57 -8.36 -31.06
N PHE A 703 20.49 -8.57 -30.29
CA PHE A 703 20.57 -9.03 -28.89
C PHE A 703 20.02 -10.45 -28.62
N ALA A 704 19.21 -11.02 -29.52
CA ALA A 704 18.68 -12.38 -29.39
C ALA A 704 18.59 -13.08 -30.76
N PRO A 705 19.72 -13.22 -31.50
CA PRO A 705 19.76 -13.75 -32.87
C PRO A 705 19.11 -15.13 -33.00
N ASP A 706 19.30 -16.02 -32.03
CA ASP A 706 18.73 -17.37 -31.99
C ASP A 706 17.18 -17.38 -31.97
N LEU A 707 16.57 -16.26 -31.57
CA LEU A 707 15.12 -16.09 -31.54
C LEU A 707 14.58 -15.34 -32.77
N ALA A 708 15.43 -14.71 -33.60
CA ALA A 708 14.99 -13.86 -34.71
C ALA A 708 14.14 -14.59 -35.78
N ALA A 709 14.26 -15.92 -35.88
CA ALA A 709 13.46 -16.76 -36.77
C ALA A 709 12.16 -17.32 -36.15
N VAL A 710 12.03 -17.24 -34.82
CA VAL A 710 10.91 -17.80 -34.03
C VAL A 710 9.66 -16.95 -34.26
N PRO A 711 8.47 -17.56 -34.49
CA PRO A 711 7.24 -16.80 -34.68
C PRO A 711 6.89 -15.94 -33.46
N THR A 712 6.07 -14.91 -33.66
CA THR A 712 5.71 -13.92 -32.63
C THR A 712 4.20 -13.79 -32.43
N THR A 713 3.79 -13.28 -31.27
CA THR A 713 2.39 -12.91 -30.96
C THR A 713 2.17 -11.39 -30.98
N ASN A 714 3.21 -10.62 -31.29
CA ASN A 714 3.20 -9.17 -31.36
C ASN A 714 2.42 -8.61 -32.56
N GLY A 715 2.25 -7.29 -32.63
CA GLY A 715 1.93 -6.61 -33.90
C GLY A 715 3.19 -6.35 -34.73
N ASP A 716 3.00 -6.09 -36.02
CA ASP A 716 4.00 -5.53 -36.95
C ASP A 716 4.64 -4.23 -36.41
N PHE A 717 3.87 -3.44 -35.67
CA PHE A 717 4.33 -2.22 -35.01
C PHE A 717 5.39 -2.41 -33.90
N ALA A 718 5.66 -3.64 -33.42
CA ALA A 718 6.54 -3.89 -32.27
C ALA A 718 8.04 -3.92 -32.65
N THR A 719 8.54 -2.80 -33.18
CA THR A 719 9.87 -2.62 -33.79
C THR A 719 10.90 -1.89 -32.90
N GLY A 720 10.58 -1.65 -31.63
CA GLY A 720 11.52 -1.09 -30.65
C GLY A 720 11.89 0.38 -30.82
N ASP A 721 11.12 1.18 -31.58
CA ASP A 721 11.50 2.54 -31.98
C ASP A 721 11.89 3.46 -30.81
N GLY A 722 11.17 3.38 -29.68
CA GLY A 722 11.49 4.12 -28.46
C GLY A 722 12.80 3.67 -27.79
N VAL A 723 13.14 2.38 -27.89
CA VAL A 723 14.43 1.83 -27.41
C VAL A 723 15.58 2.32 -28.31
N LYS A 724 15.35 2.40 -29.63
CA LYS A 724 16.32 2.93 -30.61
C LYS A 724 16.59 4.41 -30.38
N MET A 725 15.55 5.26 -30.39
CA MET A 725 15.68 6.69 -30.08
C MET A 725 16.33 6.96 -28.72
N ALA A 726 16.09 6.11 -27.72
CA ALA A 726 16.77 6.20 -26.43
C ALA A 726 18.26 5.80 -26.52
N ARG A 727 18.59 4.69 -27.19
CA ARG A 727 19.99 4.27 -27.42
C ARG A 727 20.81 5.37 -28.10
N ASP A 728 20.21 6.07 -29.06
CA ASP A 728 20.88 7.13 -29.82
C ASP A 728 21.20 8.37 -28.95
N LEU A 729 20.57 8.51 -27.78
CA LEU A 729 20.94 9.47 -26.72
C LEU A 729 22.01 8.95 -25.74
N GLY A 730 22.51 7.73 -25.90
CA GLY A 730 23.44 7.06 -24.98
C GLY A 730 22.78 6.44 -23.73
N VAL A 731 21.47 6.16 -23.79
CA VAL A 731 20.72 5.55 -22.68
C VAL A 731 21.26 4.17 -22.31
N ALA A 732 21.21 3.86 -21.01
CA ALA A 732 21.51 2.52 -20.52
C ALA A 732 20.41 1.55 -20.99
N LEU A 733 20.72 0.74 -22.01
CA LEU A 733 19.95 -0.46 -22.31
C LEU A 733 20.35 -1.57 -21.33
N ILE A 734 19.37 -2.33 -20.84
CA ILE A 734 19.58 -3.49 -19.95
C ILE A 734 18.66 -4.64 -20.37
N ASP A 735 19.03 -5.85 -19.96
CA ASP A 735 18.27 -7.09 -20.14
C ASP A 735 17.88 -7.38 -21.62
N MET A 736 18.60 -6.81 -22.60
CA MET A 736 18.22 -6.84 -24.02
C MET A 736 18.13 -8.25 -24.63
N ASP A 737 18.89 -9.21 -24.09
CA ASP A 737 18.82 -10.62 -24.46
C ASP A 737 17.61 -11.34 -23.83
N LYS A 738 16.94 -10.74 -22.85
CA LYS A 738 15.77 -11.30 -22.16
C LYS A 738 14.51 -11.04 -22.99
N VAL A 739 14.31 -11.90 -23.98
CA VAL A 739 13.10 -11.98 -24.80
C VAL A 739 12.27 -13.21 -24.39
N GLN A 740 11.03 -12.99 -23.93
CA GLN A 740 10.13 -14.06 -23.49
C GLN A 740 9.39 -14.69 -24.67
N LEU A 741 9.49 -16.01 -24.76
CA LEU A 741 8.54 -16.85 -25.47
C LEU A 741 7.29 -17.11 -24.62
N HIS A 742 6.11 -16.99 -25.22
CA HIS A 742 4.88 -17.58 -24.70
C HIS A 742 4.79 -19.02 -25.21
N PRO A 743 4.50 -20.02 -24.36
CA PRO A 743 4.46 -21.43 -24.79
C PRO A 743 3.24 -21.78 -25.66
N THR A 744 2.27 -20.88 -25.76
CA THR A 744 0.97 -21.10 -26.42
C THR A 744 0.67 -20.02 -27.46
N GLY A 745 1.51 -19.91 -28.49
CA GLY A 745 1.11 -19.30 -29.77
C GLY A 745 0.30 -20.33 -30.56
N LEU A 746 -0.93 -19.98 -30.95
CA LEU A 746 -1.84 -20.88 -31.67
C LEU A 746 -1.39 -21.00 -33.13
N ILE A 747 -1.19 -22.24 -33.60
CA ILE A 747 -0.94 -22.55 -35.00
C ILE A 747 -2.31 -22.62 -35.70
N ASP A 748 -2.52 -21.77 -36.70
CA ASP A 748 -3.64 -21.93 -37.64
C ASP A 748 -3.29 -23.06 -38.63
N PRO A 749 -4.06 -24.16 -38.71
CA PRO A 749 -3.83 -25.23 -39.68
C PRO A 749 -3.92 -24.77 -41.15
N LYS A 750 -4.54 -23.62 -41.43
CA LYS A 750 -4.63 -23.01 -42.77
C LYS A 750 -3.42 -22.12 -43.10
N ALA A 751 -2.67 -21.68 -42.10
CA ALA A 751 -1.48 -20.84 -42.24
C ALA A 751 -0.35 -21.28 -41.27
N PRO A 752 0.08 -22.55 -41.32
CA PRO A 752 0.95 -23.14 -40.30
C PRO A 752 2.33 -22.46 -40.18
N ASN A 753 2.86 -21.88 -41.26
CA ASN A 753 4.13 -21.14 -41.27
C ASN A 753 4.01 -19.63 -40.99
N ALA A 754 2.80 -19.08 -40.79
CA ALA A 754 2.61 -17.65 -40.54
C ALA A 754 3.48 -17.14 -39.37
N LYS A 755 4.33 -16.15 -39.63
CA LYS A 755 5.30 -15.65 -38.63
C LYS A 755 4.63 -14.95 -37.43
N THR A 756 3.42 -14.42 -37.60
CA THR A 756 2.59 -13.93 -36.48
C THR A 756 1.54 -14.99 -36.12
N LYS A 757 1.53 -15.44 -34.86
CA LYS A 757 0.54 -16.37 -34.29
C LYS A 757 -0.49 -15.62 -33.44
N PHE A 758 -1.70 -16.18 -33.35
CA PHE A 758 -2.67 -15.75 -32.34
C PHE A 758 -2.18 -16.17 -30.95
N LEU A 759 -2.29 -15.28 -29.97
CA LEU A 759 -1.97 -15.61 -28.59
C LEU A 759 -3.06 -16.51 -28.01
N GLY A 760 -2.77 -17.80 -27.80
CA GLY A 760 -3.57 -18.66 -26.93
C GLY A 760 -3.31 -18.23 -25.49
N PRO A 761 -4.28 -17.61 -24.78
CA PRO A 761 -4.02 -16.99 -23.49
C PRO A 761 -3.53 -18.00 -22.46
N GLU A 762 -2.70 -17.54 -21.52
CA GLU A 762 -2.25 -18.37 -20.39
C GLU A 762 -3.42 -18.88 -19.54
N ALA A 763 -4.54 -18.18 -19.56
CA ALA A 763 -5.79 -18.62 -18.95
C ALA A 763 -6.34 -19.94 -19.53
N LEU A 764 -5.97 -20.40 -20.74
CA LEU A 764 -6.32 -21.76 -21.20
C LEU A 764 -5.74 -22.83 -20.26
N ARG A 765 -4.46 -22.68 -19.89
CA ARG A 765 -3.77 -23.53 -18.91
C ARG A 765 -4.22 -23.20 -17.49
N GLY A 766 -4.41 -21.91 -17.19
CA GLY A 766 -4.91 -21.39 -15.91
C GLY A 766 -6.32 -21.86 -15.52
N SER A 767 -7.15 -22.21 -16.50
CA SER A 767 -8.50 -22.79 -16.32
C SER A 767 -8.52 -24.32 -16.40
N GLY A 768 -7.37 -24.98 -16.60
CA GLY A 768 -7.21 -26.43 -16.46
C GLY A 768 -6.56 -27.15 -17.64
N GLY A 769 -6.39 -26.49 -18.79
CA GLY A 769 -5.89 -27.11 -20.02
C GLY A 769 -4.51 -27.75 -19.87
N ILE A 770 -4.38 -29.00 -20.33
CA ILE A 770 -3.14 -29.80 -20.31
C ILE A 770 -2.39 -29.71 -21.63
N LEU A 771 -1.09 -30.01 -21.61
CA LEU A 771 -0.24 -30.11 -22.80
C LEU A 771 0.19 -31.56 -23.03
N VAL A 772 -0.05 -32.09 -24.23
CA VAL A 772 0.46 -33.40 -24.68
C VAL A 772 1.34 -33.25 -25.91
N ASN A 773 2.33 -34.13 -26.04
CA ASN A 773 3.22 -34.22 -27.19
C ASN A 773 2.63 -35.11 -28.29
N ARG A 774 3.32 -35.29 -29.43
CA ARG A 774 2.85 -36.15 -30.54
C ARG A 774 2.70 -37.63 -30.15
N ARG A 775 3.30 -38.05 -29.04
CA ARG A 775 3.18 -39.40 -28.46
C ARG A 775 1.99 -39.55 -27.49
N GLY A 776 1.10 -38.55 -27.41
CA GLY A 776 -0.07 -38.56 -26.52
C GLY A 776 0.26 -38.42 -25.02
N LYS A 777 1.53 -38.19 -24.66
CA LYS A 777 1.98 -38.09 -23.26
C LYS A 777 2.10 -36.63 -22.80
N ARG A 778 1.78 -36.39 -21.53
CA ARG A 778 2.11 -35.13 -20.83
C ARG A 778 3.61 -35.06 -20.51
N PHE A 779 4.19 -33.87 -20.55
CA PHE A 779 5.64 -33.67 -20.46
C PHE A 779 6.09 -32.50 -19.56
N THR A 780 5.18 -31.69 -19.02
CA THR A 780 5.56 -30.51 -18.19
C THR A 780 4.45 -30.10 -17.21
N ASN A 781 4.78 -29.25 -16.24
CA ASN A 781 3.77 -28.53 -15.45
C ASN A 781 3.31 -27.31 -16.25
N GLU A 782 2.06 -27.34 -16.70
CA GLU A 782 1.44 -26.32 -17.55
C GLU A 782 1.25 -24.96 -16.84
N LEU A 783 1.43 -24.92 -15.51
CA LEU A 783 1.44 -23.73 -14.65
C LEU A 783 2.85 -23.36 -14.13
N GLY A 784 3.90 -23.92 -14.75
CA GLY A 784 5.28 -23.48 -14.56
C GLY A 784 5.56 -22.08 -15.15
N LEU A 785 6.81 -21.62 -15.04
CA LEU A 785 7.27 -20.40 -15.70
C LEU A 785 7.23 -20.55 -17.22
N ARG A 786 6.97 -19.45 -17.94
CA ARG A 786 6.86 -19.43 -19.41
C ARG A 786 8.12 -19.93 -20.11
N SER A 787 9.29 -19.60 -19.58
CA SER A 787 10.59 -20.16 -20.00
C SER A 787 10.62 -21.69 -19.91
N VAL A 788 10.26 -22.26 -18.75
CA VAL A 788 10.25 -23.71 -18.49
C VAL A 788 9.25 -24.43 -19.40
N VAL A 789 8.02 -23.91 -19.55
CA VAL A 789 7.00 -24.54 -20.42
C VAL A 789 7.39 -24.42 -21.90
N SER A 790 7.94 -23.29 -22.35
CA SER A 790 8.37 -23.10 -23.74
C SER A 790 9.54 -24.00 -24.10
N LYS A 791 10.54 -24.11 -23.20
CA LYS A 791 11.65 -25.05 -23.37
C LYS A 791 11.13 -26.49 -23.44
N ALA A 792 10.24 -26.87 -22.54
CA ALA A 792 9.70 -28.23 -22.51
C ALA A 792 8.91 -28.62 -23.78
N VAL A 793 8.28 -27.66 -24.48
CA VAL A 793 7.68 -27.89 -25.81
C VAL A 793 8.76 -28.07 -26.87
N ASN A 794 9.76 -27.17 -26.93
CA ASN A 794 10.88 -27.30 -27.88
C ASN A 794 11.64 -28.62 -27.72
N ASP A 795 11.87 -29.05 -26.46
CA ASP A 795 12.54 -30.28 -26.09
C ASP A 795 11.81 -31.56 -26.58
N GLN A 796 10.51 -31.47 -26.91
CA GLN A 796 9.79 -32.61 -27.52
C GLN A 796 10.29 -32.94 -28.93
N ASN A 797 10.92 -31.97 -29.62
CA ASN A 797 11.37 -32.03 -31.00
C ASN A 797 10.29 -32.35 -32.08
N ASP A 798 9.03 -32.49 -31.67
CA ASP A 798 7.88 -32.66 -32.57
C ASP A 798 7.67 -31.37 -33.41
N GLU A 799 7.57 -31.47 -34.73
CA GLU A 799 7.37 -30.34 -35.65
C GLU A 799 5.99 -30.37 -36.33
N TYR A 800 5.34 -29.22 -36.47
CA TYR A 800 4.02 -29.17 -37.12
C TYR A 800 4.17 -29.22 -38.65
N PRO A 801 3.41 -30.09 -39.37
CA PRO A 801 3.50 -30.19 -40.83
C PRO A 801 3.29 -28.84 -41.55
N GLY A 802 4.18 -28.51 -42.49
CA GLY A 802 4.11 -27.29 -43.29
C GLY A 802 4.34 -25.98 -42.51
N SER A 803 4.90 -26.04 -41.30
CA SER A 803 5.06 -24.86 -40.42
C SER A 803 6.41 -24.15 -40.50
N ASP A 804 7.31 -24.60 -41.38
CA ASP A 804 8.67 -24.11 -41.55
C ASP A 804 9.45 -24.04 -40.21
N GLY A 805 9.53 -25.16 -39.48
CA GLY A 805 10.32 -25.30 -38.26
C GLY A 805 9.58 -25.10 -36.93
N CYS A 806 8.25 -24.90 -36.90
CA CYS A 806 7.55 -24.66 -35.63
C CYS A 806 7.44 -25.96 -34.79
N ARG A 807 8.21 -26.03 -33.70
CA ARG A 807 8.08 -27.05 -32.65
C ARG A 807 6.72 -26.94 -31.97
N TYR A 808 6.00 -28.05 -31.82
CA TYR A 808 4.60 -28.02 -31.39
C TYR A 808 4.23 -29.01 -30.28
N ALA A 809 3.10 -28.71 -29.65
CA ALA A 809 2.35 -29.61 -28.78
C ALA A 809 0.84 -29.40 -28.99
N CYS A 810 0.01 -30.25 -28.38
CA CYS A 810 -1.44 -30.12 -28.36
C CYS A 810 -1.90 -29.62 -26.99
N CYS A 811 -2.65 -28.52 -26.95
CA CYS A 811 -3.31 -28.01 -25.77
C CYS A 811 -4.76 -28.52 -25.73
N ILE A 812 -5.11 -29.29 -24.70
CA ILE A 812 -6.40 -30.00 -24.59
C ILE A 812 -7.21 -29.44 -23.42
N LEU A 813 -8.48 -29.15 -23.65
CA LEU A 813 -9.47 -28.77 -22.63
C LEU A 813 -10.68 -29.71 -22.74
N ASN A 814 -11.26 -30.13 -21.61
CA ASN A 814 -12.59 -30.76 -21.56
C ASN A 814 -13.66 -29.73 -21.20
N ALA A 815 -14.93 -30.14 -21.16
CA ALA A 815 -16.05 -29.29 -20.77
C ALA A 815 -15.86 -28.51 -19.44
N ALA A 816 -15.18 -29.09 -18.44
CA ALA A 816 -14.89 -28.42 -17.17
C ALA A 816 -13.87 -27.27 -17.34
N ALA A 817 -12.78 -27.51 -18.08
CA ALA A 817 -11.78 -26.48 -18.39
C ALA A 817 -12.37 -25.37 -19.28
N VAL A 818 -13.23 -25.72 -20.23
CA VAL A 818 -13.96 -24.74 -21.07
C VAL A 818 -14.92 -23.88 -20.24
N LYS A 819 -15.63 -24.47 -19.25
CA LYS A 819 -16.47 -23.73 -18.30
C LYS A 819 -15.66 -22.72 -17.47
N LEU A 820 -14.47 -23.11 -17.00
CA LEU A 820 -13.57 -22.22 -16.23
C LEU A 820 -12.83 -21.18 -17.10
N PHE A 821 -12.67 -21.42 -18.39
CA PHE A 821 -12.09 -20.45 -19.32
C PHE A 821 -13.12 -19.42 -19.81
N GLY A 822 -14.36 -19.88 -19.98
CA GLY A 822 -15.48 -19.16 -20.58
C GLY A 822 -15.75 -19.68 -22.00
N ALA A 823 -16.83 -20.45 -22.18
CA ALA A 823 -17.17 -21.08 -23.46
C ALA A 823 -17.24 -20.07 -24.61
N ALA A 824 -17.96 -18.95 -24.45
CA ALA A 824 -18.04 -17.92 -25.48
C ALA A 824 -16.67 -17.25 -25.78
N GLN A 825 -15.72 -17.24 -24.83
CA GLN A 825 -14.34 -16.79 -25.07
C GLN A 825 -13.54 -17.82 -25.88
N LEU A 826 -13.77 -19.12 -25.67
CA LEU A 826 -13.22 -20.17 -26.53
C LEU A 826 -13.77 -20.04 -27.96
N ASN A 827 -15.08 -19.86 -28.11
CA ASN A 827 -15.77 -19.76 -29.40
C ASN A 827 -15.24 -18.62 -30.30
N PHE A 828 -14.61 -17.59 -29.73
CA PHE A 828 -13.84 -16.64 -30.53
C PHE A 828 -12.64 -17.30 -31.24
N TYR A 829 -11.80 -18.04 -30.53
CA TYR A 829 -10.65 -18.73 -31.15
C TYR A 829 -11.08 -19.94 -32.00
N LYS A 830 -12.09 -20.69 -31.54
CA LYS A 830 -12.63 -21.85 -32.22
C LYS A 830 -13.45 -21.44 -33.46
N ASP A 831 -14.62 -20.84 -33.27
CA ASP A 831 -15.61 -20.67 -34.34
C ASP A 831 -15.34 -19.44 -35.21
N LYS A 832 -14.74 -18.37 -34.64
CA LYS A 832 -14.44 -17.12 -35.39
C LYS A 832 -13.03 -17.08 -35.99
N GLN A 833 -12.05 -17.79 -35.44
CA GLN A 833 -10.69 -17.85 -35.97
C GLN A 833 -10.29 -19.24 -36.54
N GLY A 834 -11.02 -20.32 -36.24
CA GLY A 834 -10.72 -21.67 -36.75
C GLY A 834 -9.53 -22.38 -36.07
N LEU A 835 -9.10 -21.91 -34.90
CA LEU A 835 -7.84 -22.31 -34.24
C LEU A 835 -7.97 -23.53 -33.29
N PHE A 836 -9.16 -24.09 -33.18
CA PHE A 836 -9.46 -25.26 -32.34
C PHE A 836 -10.26 -26.31 -33.13
N LYS A 837 -10.05 -27.59 -32.80
CA LYS A 837 -10.86 -28.73 -33.26
C LYS A 837 -11.63 -29.33 -32.07
N ASP A 838 -12.83 -29.85 -32.32
CA ASP A 838 -13.58 -30.66 -31.35
C ASP A 838 -13.19 -32.14 -31.44
N ALA A 839 -13.28 -32.86 -30.32
CA ALA A 839 -13.28 -34.32 -30.27
C ALA A 839 -14.42 -34.79 -29.34
N ALA A 840 -15.25 -35.72 -29.80
CA ALA A 840 -16.37 -36.25 -29.02
C ALA A 840 -15.88 -37.10 -27.83
N ASP A 841 -14.82 -37.88 -28.05
CA ASP A 841 -14.27 -38.88 -27.15
C ASP A 841 -12.73 -38.95 -27.27
N VAL A 842 -12.12 -39.97 -26.66
CA VAL A 842 -10.65 -40.16 -26.68
C VAL A 842 -10.14 -40.67 -28.03
N ALA A 843 -10.95 -41.37 -28.83
CA ALA A 843 -10.55 -41.89 -30.14
C ALA A 843 -10.41 -40.75 -31.16
N ALA A 844 -11.45 -39.90 -31.27
CA ALA A 844 -11.39 -38.68 -32.09
C ALA A 844 -10.29 -37.71 -31.61
N LEU A 845 -10.01 -37.69 -30.31
CA LEU A 845 -8.93 -36.90 -29.72
C LEU A 845 -7.54 -37.44 -30.13
N ALA A 846 -7.35 -38.76 -30.10
CA ALA A 846 -6.11 -39.41 -30.50
C ALA A 846 -5.81 -39.23 -32.00
N GLU A 847 -6.84 -39.31 -32.85
CA GLU A 847 -6.74 -38.97 -34.29
C GLU A 847 -6.25 -37.53 -34.50
N ILE A 848 -6.83 -36.57 -33.79
CA ILE A 848 -6.47 -35.14 -33.89
C ILE A 848 -5.05 -34.86 -33.38
N VAL A 849 -4.58 -35.57 -32.36
CA VAL A 849 -3.19 -35.48 -31.85
C VAL A 849 -2.20 -36.21 -32.78
N GLY A 850 -2.66 -37.26 -33.47
CA GLY A 850 -1.83 -38.14 -34.29
C GLY A 850 -1.08 -39.19 -33.46
N CYS A 851 -1.72 -39.74 -32.42
CA CYS A 851 -1.13 -40.72 -31.50
C CYS A 851 -2.02 -41.96 -31.30
N ASP A 852 -1.50 -42.95 -30.58
CA ASP A 852 -2.29 -44.11 -30.10
C ASP A 852 -3.34 -43.70 -29.06
N GLU A 853 -4.52 -44.32 -29.11
CA GLU A 853 -5.63 -44.04 -28.19
C GLU A 853 -5.34 -44.55 -26.78
N ALA A 854 -4.86 -45.79 -26.62
CA ALA A 854 -4.63 -46.37 -25.30
C ALA A 854 -3.58 -45.56 -24.50
N THR A 855 -2.51 -45.14 -25.19
CA THR A 855 -1.46 -44.27 -24.68
C THR A 855 -1.97 -42.90 -24.22
N LEU A 856 -2.97 -42.33 -24.90
CA LEU A 856 -3.60 -41.07 -24.53
C LEU A 856 -4.63 -41.24 -23.41
N ARG A 857 -5.44 -42.30 -23.47
CA ARG A 857 -6.42 -42.71 -22.45
C ARG A 857 -5.75 -42.88 -21.09
N GLU A 858 -4.67 -43.65 -21.02
CA GLU A 858 -3.83 -43.80 -19.83
C GLU A 858 -3.35 -42.44 -19.29
N THR A 859 -2.92 -41.54 -20.18
CA THR A 859 -2.42 -40.20 -19.81
C THR A 859 -3.52 -39.32 -19.20
N LEU A 860 -4.73 -39.38 -19.74
CA LEU A 860 -5.90 -38.66 -19.22
C LEU A 860 -6.35 -39.24 -17.87
N GLU A 861 -6.43 -40.57 -17.74
CA GLU A 861 -6.84 -41.25 -16.50
C GLU A 861 -5.81 -41.05 -15.37
N ALA A 862 -4.51 -41.13 -15.68
CA ALA A 862 -3.43 -40.82 -14.75
C ALA A 862 -3.46 -39.36 -14.29
N TYR A 863 -3.69 -38.40 -15.21
CA TYR A 863 -3.86 -36.99 -14.85
C TYR A 863 -5.12 -36.75 -14.01
N GLY A 864 -6.23 -37.43 -14.33
CA GLY A 864 -7.47 -37.38 -13.54
C GLY A 864 -7.27 -37.89 -12.11
N LYS A 865 -6.56 -39.00 -11.94
CA LYS A 865 -6.18 -39.56 -10.63
C LYS A 865 -5.24 -38.61 -9.86
N ALA A 866 -4.22 -38.06 -10.52
CA ALA A 866 -3.30 -37.09 -9.93
C ALA A 866 -3.99 -35.78 -9.51
N SER A 867 -4.98 -35.32 -10.30
CA SER A 867 -5.79 -34.15 -10.00
C SER A 867 -6.68 -34.37 -8.78
N LYS A 868 -7.31 -35.55 -8.67
CA LYS A 868 -8.13 -35.96 -7.50
C LYS A 868 -7.26 -36.12 -6.24
N ALA A 869 -5.98 -36.48 -6.38
CA ALA A 869 -4.99 -36.55 -5.31
C ALA A 869 -4.26 -35.22 -5.02
N GLY A 870 -4.54 -34.13 -5.75
CA GLY A 870 -3.89 -32.83 -5.59
C GLY A 870 -2.40 -32.75 -5.97
N ARG A 871 -1.81 -33.81 -6.53
CA ARG A 871 -0.38 -33.88 -6.88
C ARG A 871 -0.10 -34.87 -8.02
N CYS A 872 0.61 -34.41 -9.05
CA CYS A 872 1.17 -35.25 -10.11
C CYS A 872 2.65 -35.54 -9.82
N ASN A 873 3.02 -36.81 -9.79
CA ASN A 873 4.40 -37.23 -9.48
C ASN A 873 5.34 -37.16 -10.69
N GLU A 874 4.86 -37.28 -11.94
CA GLU A 874 5.73 -37.05 -13.11
C GLU A 874 6.11 -35.56 -13.20
N THR A 875 5.11 -34.71 -13.48
CA THR A 875 5.31 -33.28 -13.81
C THR A 875 5.48 -32.36 -12.60
N LYS A 876 5.44 -32.91 -11.37
CA LYS A 876 5.49 -32.18 -10.08
C LYS A 876 4.40 -31.10 -9.90
N LYS A 877 3.34 -31.13 -10.72
CA LYS A 877 2.18 -30.22 -10.66
C LYS A 877 1.39 -30.42 -9.36
N THR A 878 1.04 -29.32 -8.69
CA THR A 878 0.32 -29.27 -7.40
C THR A 878 -0.89 -28.33 -7.41
N VAL A 879 -1.23 -27.75 -8.56
CA VAL A 879 -2.37 -26.83 -8.74
C VAL A 879 -3.19 -27.32 -9.92
N PHE A 880 -4.45 -27.65 -9.68
CA PHE A 880 -5.37 -28.26 -10.64
C PHE A 880 -6.68 -27.46 -10.64
N PRO A 881 -6.91 -26.57 -11.63
CA PRO A 881 -8.12 -25.75 -11.68
C PRO A 881 -9.41 -26.57 -11.85
N CYS A 882 -9.33 -27.67 -12.60
CA CYS A 882 -10.36 -28.69 -12.73
C CYS A 882 -9.71 -30.04 -13.06
N VAL A 883 -10.52 -31.11 -12.97
CA VAL A 883 -10.16 -32.44 -13.47
C VAL A 883 -10.32 -32.47 -15.00
N ILE A 884 -9.27 -32.93 -15.67
CA ILE A 884 -9.38 -33.52 -17.01
C ILE A 884 -9.13 -35.03 -16.82
N ASP A 885 -9.97 -35.87 -17.40
CA ASP A 885 -9.81 -37.32 -17.48
C ASP A 885 -10.35 -37.82 -18.83
N ALA A 886 -10.53 -39.14 -19.01
CA ALA A 886 -10.99 -39.72 -20.28
C ALA A 886 -12.45 -39.36 -20.66
N THR A 887 -13.15 -38.56 -19.83
CA THR A 887 -14.51 -38.11 -20.10
C THR A 887 -14.52 -36.92 -21.08
N GLY A 888 -14.94 -37.17 -22.32
CA GLY A 888 -15.21 -36.13 -23.32
C GLY A 888 -16.50 -35.33 -23.03
N PRO A 889 -16.85 -34.35 -23.89
CA PRO A 889 -16.12 -33.94 -25.09
C PRO A 889 -14.90 -33.06 -24.77
N PHE A 890 -13.99 -33.00 -25.74
CA PHE A 890 -12.74 -32.25 -25.68
C PHE A 890 -12.66 -31.21 -26.80
N VAL A 891 -11.81 -30.20 -26.59
CA VAL A 891 -11.36 -29.26 -27.62
C VAL A 891 -9.84 -29.19 -27.62
N VAL A 892 -9.24 -29.10 -28.81
CA VAL A 892 -7.79 -29.14 -29.02
C VAL A 892 -7.33 -27.95 -29.84
N ALA A 893 -6.24 -27.30 -29.42
CA ALA A 893 -5.48 -26.40 -30.27
C ALA A 893 -4.02 -26.85 -30.40
N PHE A 894 -3.45 -26.67 -31.60
CA PHE A 894 -2.03 -26.84 -31.83
C PHE A 894 -1.28 -25.58 -31.38
N ILE A 895 -0.23 -25.76 -30.59
CA ILE A 895 0.54 -24.66 -29.99
C ILE A 895 2.01 -24.75 -30.37
N THR A 896 2.65 -23.61 -30.59
CA THR A 896 4.11 -23.43 -30.67
C THR A 896 4.54 -22.37 -29.66
N PRO A 897 5.77 -22.45 -29.12
CA PRO A 897 6.40 -21.30 -28.48
C PRO A 897 6.49 -20.13 -29.47
N SER A 898 6.31 -18.90 -28.99
CA SER A 898 6.35 -17.70 -29.83
C SER A 898 6.78 -16.47 -29.04
N ILE A 899 7.56 -15.57 -29.64
CA ILE A 899 7.97 -14.29 -29.03
C ILE A 899 6.72 -13.52 -28.59
N HIS A 900 6.77 -12.95 -27.39
CA HIS A 900 5.60 -12.38 -26.75
C HIS A 900 5.87 -11.16 -25.87
N TYR A 901 7.09 -11.03 -25.35
CA TYR A 901 7.45 -9.86 -24.56
C TYR A 901 8.96 -9.63 -24.58
N THR A 902 9.40 -8.38 -24.70
CA THR A 902 10.80 -8.01 -24.45
C THR A 902 10.92 -7.45 -23.05
N MET A 903 11.62 -8.15 -22.15
CA MET A 903 11.91 -7.63 -20.79
C MET A 903 13.08 -6.66 -20.80
N GLY A 904 13.94 -6.73 -21.82
CA GLY A 904 14.98 -5.76 -22.10
C GLY A 904 14.46 -4.50 -22.78
N GLY A 905 15.25 -3.43 -22.67
CA GLY A 905 14.89 -2.10 -23.13
C GLY A 905 15.54 -1.00 -22.29
N VAL A 906 14.84 0.13 -22.19
CA VAL A 906 15.30 1.35 -21.53
C VAL A 906 15.34 1.18 -20.00
N ALA A 907 16.51 1.39 -19.39
CA ALA A 907 16.60 1.47 -17.94
C ALA A 907 15.85 2.71 -17.41
N ILE A 908 14.87 2.50 -16.55
CA ILE A 908 14.21 3.55 -15.75
C ILE A 908 14.60 3.43 -14.28
N ASN A 909 14.16 4.39 -13.48
CA ASN A 909 14.10 4.28 -12.02
C ASN A 909 12.63 4.35 -11.53
N PRO A 910 12.34 4.16 -10.23
CA PRO A 910 10.97 4.15 -9.71
C PRO A 910 10.10 5.41 -9.95
N ALA A 911 10.67 6.53 -10.41
CA ALA A 911 9.92 7.72 -10.83
C ALA A 911 9.70 7.78 -12.37
N ALA A 912 9.89 6.66 -13.08
CA ALA A 912 9.80 6.51 -14.54
C ALA A 912 10.79 7.37 -15.37
N GLU A 913 11.75 8.04 -14.73
CA GLU A 913 12.79 8.85 -15.37
C GLU A 913 13.83 7.95 -16.08
N VAL A 914 14.13 8.20 -17.35
CA VAL A 914 15.08 7.40 -18.15
C VAL A 914 16.52 7.58 -17.69
N GLN A 915 17.30 6.48 -17.61
CA GLN A 915 18.65 6.48 -17.05
C GLN A 915 19.76 6.41 -18.11
N LEU A 916 20.68 7.38 -18.05
CA LEU A 916 21.97 7.35 -18.75
C LEU A 916 23.02 6.65 -17.86
N VAL A 917 24.00 5.95 -18.45
CA VAL A 917 25.22 5.58 -17.72
C VAL A 917 26.08 6.82 -17.49
N ASP A 918 26.64 6.96 -16.29
CA ASP A 918 27.55 8.06 -15.92
C ASP A 918 28.96 7.50 -15.66
N HIS A 919 29.76 7.40 -16.72
CA HIS A 919 31.13 6.89 -16.68
C HIS A 919 32.10 7.81 -15.91
N SER A 920 31.70 9.03 -15.55
CA SER A 920 32.53 9.96 -14.75
C SER A 920 32.52 9.62 -13.24
N ARG A 921 31.60 8.76 -12.79
CA ARG A 921 31.44 8.37 -11.38
C ARG A 921 32.37 7.21 -11.01
N ALA A 922 33.54 7.55 -10.46
CA ALA A 922 34.56 6.59 -10.03
C ALA A 922 34.24 5.78 -8.75
N HIS A 923 33.08 6.00 -8.09
CA HIS A 923 32.84 5.52 -6.72
C HIS A 923 31.50 4.78 -6.57
N GLY A 924 31.54 3.47 -6.27
CA GLY A 924 30.46 2.68 -5.68
C GLY A 924 29.18 2.42 -6.50
N GLU A 925 28.78 1.16 -6.59
CA GLU A 925 27.46 0.77 -7.13
C GLU A 925 26.29 1.36 -6.32
N LEU A 926 26.48 1.54 -5.01
CA LEU A 926 25.47 1.98 -4.05
C LEU A 926 24.93 3.39 -4.34
N PHE A 927 25.77 4.29 -4.88
CA PHE A 927 25.35 5.64 -5.34
C PHE A 927 24.94 5.69 -6.82
N GLY A 928 25.20 4.61 -7.57
CA GLY A 928 24.76 4.40 -8.94
C GLY A 928 25.67 5.04 -9.99
N LYS A 929 26.14 4.19 -10.92
CA LYS A 929 26.70 4.59 -12.23
C LYS A 929 25.61 5.09 -13.21
N ARG A 930 24.46 5.56 -12.71
CA ARG A 930 23.30 5.97 -13.51
C ARG A 930 22.77 7.34 -13.05
N ARG A 931 22.27 8.12 -14.00
CA ARG A 931 21.64 9.44 -13.77
C ARG A 931 20.44 9.63 -14.69
N SER A 932 19.42 10.34 -14.23
CA SER A 932 18.24 10.65 -15.03
C SER A 932 18.58 11.61 -16.19
N ILE A 933 18.07 11.31 -17.38
CA ILE A 933 17.99 12.28 -18.48
C ILE A 933 16.83 13.22 -18.17
N LEU A 934 17.10 14.53 -18.22
CA LEU A 934 16.08 15.52 -17.87
C LEU A 934 15.07 15.67 -19.01
N GLY A 935 13.80 15.76 -18.67
CA GLY A 935 12.71 15.82 -19.66
C GLY A 935 12.35 14.50 -20.33
N LEU A 936 12.98 13.37 -19.99
CA LEU A 936 12.70 12.07 -20.62
C LEU A 936 12.23 11.01 -19.61
N PHE A 937 11.02 10.49 -19.85
CA PHE A 937 10.39 9.42 -19.07
C PHE A 937 10.07 8.23 -19.97
N ALA A 938 9.86 7.05 -19.38
CA ALA A 938 9.44 5.86 -20.13
C ALA A 938 8.56 4.92 -19.29
N ALA A 939 7.61 4.22 -19.92
CA ALA A 939 6.70 3.28 -19.24
C ALA A 939 6.17 2.16 -20.16
N GLY A 940 5.93 0.99 -19.58
CA GLY A 940 5.52 -0.22 -20.31
C GLY A 940 6.71 -0.95 -20.96
N GLU A 941 6.42 -1.80 -21.95
CA GLU A 941 7.37 -2.74 -22.60
C GLU A 941 8.58 -2.09 -23.32
N VAL A 942 8.64 -0.76 -23.39
CA VAL A 942 9.87 -0.04 -23.80
C VAL A 942 10.93 -0.01 -22.68
N THR A 943 10.56 -0.33 -21.45
CA THR A 943 11.40 -0.26 -20.24
C THR A 943 11.81 -1.62 -19.70
N ALA A 944 12.91 -1.65 -18.94
CA ALA A 944 13.51 -2.88 -18.43
C ALA A 944 13.82 -2.83 -16.92
N GLY A 945 14.29 -3.95 -16.37
CA GLY A 945 14.54 -4.14 -14.94
C GLY A 945 13.30 -4.44 -14.08
N VAL A 946 12.07 -4.29 -14.60
CA VAL A 946 10.84 -4.60 -13.85
C VAL A 946 10.64 -6.12 -13.67
N HIS A 947 10.99 -6.92 -14.67
CA HIS A 947 10.73 -8.37 -14.71
C HIS A 947 11.97 -9.25 -14.78
N GLY A 948 13.14 -8.67 -15.05
CA GLY A 948 14.36 -9.42 -15.28
C GLY A 948 14.20 -10.49 -16.37
N ALA A 949 14.82 -11.65 -16.15
CA ALA A 949 14.93 -12.73 -17.12
C ALA A 949 13.60 -13.37 -17.61
N ASN A 950 12.48 -13.24 -16.88
CA ASN A 950 11.17 -13.73 -17.35
C ASN A 950 10.00 -13.00 -16.66
N ARG A 951 9.06 -12.46 -17.45
CA ARG A 951 7.84 -11.80 -16.95
C ARG A 951 6.73 -12.78 -16.55
N LEU A 952 6.03 -12.49 -15.44
CA LEU A 952 4.79 -13.19 -15.04
C LEU A 952 3.57 -12.80 -15.90
N GLY A 953 2.64 -13.74 -16.07
CA GLY A 953 1.34 -13.46 -16.72
C GLY A 953 0.57 -12.37 -15.97
N GLY A 954 0.03 -11.37 -16.69
CA GLY A 954 -0.76 -10.29 -16.09
C GLY A 954 0.03 -9.10 -15.53
N ASN A 955 1.35 -9.22 -15.29
CA ASN A 955 2.18 -8.08 -14.86
C ASN A 955 2.28 -6.97 -15.93
N SER A 956 2.11 -7.29 -17.23
CA SER A 956 2.30 -6.31 -18.31
C SER A 956 1.18 -5.26 -18.44
N LEU A 957 -0.06 -5.62 -18.11
CA LEU A 957 -1.12 -4.60 -18.01
C LEU A 957 -0.94 -3.77 -16.73
N LEU A 958 -0.44 -4.38 -15.65
CA LEU A 958 -0.19 -3.69 -14.40
C LEU A 958 0.91 -2.62 -14.53
N GLU A 959 2.07 -2.97 -15.08
CA GLU A 959 3.19 -2.02 -15.19
C GLU A 959 2.86 -0.83 -16.10
N CYS A 960 2.06 -1.04 -17.15
CA CYS A 960 1.59 0.02 -18.03
C CYS A 960 0.80 1.08 -17.25
N VAL A 961 -0.07 0.67 -16.33
CA VAL A 961 -0.85 1.60 -15.50
C VAL A 961 0.00 2.22 -14.41
N VAL A 962 0.83 1.42 -13.70
CA VAL A 962 1.71 1.92 -12.63
C VAL A 962 2.70 2.95 -13.16
N TYR A 963 3.54 2.56 -14.13
CA TYR A 963 4.58 3.44 -14.64
C TYR A 963 4.06 4.49 -15.61
N GLY A 964 2.99 4.21 -16.35
CA GLY A 964 2.33 5.22 -17.19
C GLY A 964 1.84 6.40 -16.35
N ARG A 965 1.12 6.13 -15.25
CA ARG A 965 0.66 7.19 -14.34
C ARG A 965 1.81 7.91 -13.63
N ILE A 966 2.83 7.19 -13.15
CA ILE A 966 4.02 7.81 -12.55
C ILE A 966 4.71 8.74 -13.56
N ALA A 967 4.91 8.29 -14.79
CA ALA A 967 5.50 9.12 -15.85
C ALA A 967 4.63 10.35 -16.15
N GLY A 968 3.31 10.19 -16.30
CA GLY A 968 2.38 11.29 -16.59
C GLY A 968 2.37 12.37 -15.50
N ASP A 969 2.32 11.97 -14.23
CA ASP A 969 2.40 12.88 -13.08
C ASP A 969 3.73 13.65 -13.07
N ARG A 970 4.87 12.95 -13.20
CA ARG A 970 6.22 13.53 -13.17
C ARG A 970 6.54 14.41 -14.38
N ALA A 971 6.00 14.06 -15.55
CA ALA A 971 6.10 14.83 -16.78
C ALA A 971 5.27 16.13 -16.71
N ALA A 972 4.10 16.09 -16.09
CA ALA A 972 3.24 17.27 -15.94
C ALA A 972 3.76 18.26 -14.89
N THR A 973 4.27 17.80 -13.73
CA THR A 973 4.79 18.71 -12.69
C THR A 973 6.27 19.08 -12.87
N ILE A 974 6.89 18.74 -14.00
CA ILE A 974 8.35 18.86 -14.24
C ILE A 974 8.90 20.28 -14.04
N LEU A 975 8.16 21.29 -14.49
CA LEU A 975 8.45 22.71 -14.31
C LEU A 975 7.69 23.26 -13.09
N GLN A 976 8.37 24.11 -12.31
CA GLN A 976 7.85 24.70 -11.08
C GLN A 976 8.25 26.18 -11.03
N ARG A 977 7.49 27.00 -10.29
CA ARG A 977 7.73 28.46 -10.20
C ARG A 977 9.06 28.87 -9.53
N SER A 978 9.74 27.93 -8.87
CA SER A 978 11.02 28.13 -8.18
C SER A 978 11.98 27.00 -8.57
N GLU A 979 13.25 27.32 -8.82
CA GLU A 979 14.29 26.30 -9.01
C GLU A 979 14.59 25.52 -7.73
N ALA A 980 14.45 26.16 -6.58
CA ALA A 980 14.60 25.55 -5.26
C ALA A 980 13.27 24.93 -4.80
N ALA A 981 13.28 23.65 -4.44
CA ALA A 981 12.12 22.92 -3.94
C ALA A 981 11.82 23.16 -2.44
N LEU A 982 12.85 23.44 -1.63
CA LEU A 982 12.73 23.62 -0.18
C LEU A 982 13.13 25.04 0.25
N SER A 983 12.57 25.50 1.36
CA SER A 983 12.96 26.73 2.06
C SER A 983 12.90 26.50 3.57
N GLU A 984 13.44 27.40 4.38
CA GLU A 984 13.40 27.25 5.85
C GLU A 984 12.03 27.59 6.46
N HIS A 985 11.18 28.29 5.69
CA HIS A 985 9.89 28.84 6.15
C HIS A 985 8.67 28.05 5.66
N VAL A 986 8.77 27.33 4.54
CA VAL A 986 7.63 26.63 3.91
C VAL A 986 7.85 25.11 3.93
N TRP A 987 6.80 24.38 4.31
CA TRP A 987 6.73 22.92 4.22
C TRP A 987 6.28 22.48 2.81
N THR A 988 7.18 21.90 2.04
CA THR A 988 6.91 21.37 0.69
C THR A 988 6.50 19.89 0.76
N PRO A 989 5.39 19.45 0.12
CA PRO A 989 5.07 18.03 -0.02
C PRO A 989 6.04 17.34 -1.00
N VAL A 990 6.64 16.21 -0.59
CA VAL A 990 7.60 15.43 -1.39
C VAL A 990 7.25 13.93 -1.35
N VAL A 991 7.28 13.27 -2.51
CA VAL A 991 6.82 11.88 -2.67
C VAL A 991 8.00 10.91 -2.60
N LEU A 992 7.99 9.95 -1.68
CA LEU A 992 8.96 8.86 -1.58
C LEU A 992 8.90 8.01 -2.86
N ARG A 993 9.98 8.06 -3.65
CA ARG A 993 10.12 7.31 -4.90
C ARG A 993 10.70 5.92 -4.68
N GLU A 994 11.58 5.77 -3.69
CA GLU A 994 12.41 4.57 -3.56
C GLU A 994 12.89 4.38 -2.12
N VAL A 995 12.88 3.13 -1.67
CA VAL A 995 13.43 2.66 -0.39
C VAL A 995 14.50 1.63 -0.71
N ARG A 996 15.73 1.81 -0.20
CA ARG A 996 16.81 0.82 -0.33
C ARG A 996 17.26 0.34 1.04
N GLU A 997 17.48 -0.96 1.15
CA GLU A 997 17.99 -1.67 2.33
C GLU A 997 19.01 -2.72 1.90
N GLY A 998 19.82 -3.21 2.84
CA GLY A 998 20.79 -4.28 2.60
C GLY A 998 22.16 -4.01 3.24
N THR A 999 23.02 -5.03 3.29
CA THR A 999 24.31 -4.99 4.00
C THR A 999 25.25 -3.88 3.51
N GLY A 1000 25.17 -3.48 2.23
CA GLY A 1000 25.94 -2.34 1.70
C GLY A 1000 25.61 -0.98 2.32
N PHE A 1001 24.52 -0.86 3.08
CA PHE A 1001 24.10 0.34 3.80
C PHE A 1001 24.33 0.23 5.33
N GLY A 1002 24.87 -0.88 5.85
CA GLY A 1002 24.90 -1.19 7.28
C GLY A 1002 23.59 -1.85 7.76
N ARG A 1003 23.66 -2.64 8.85
CA ARG A 1003 22.51 -3.38 9.38
C ARG A 1003 21.52 -2.42 10.04
N GLY A 1004 20.24 -2.57 9.72
CA GLY A 1004 19.17 -1.71 10.25
C GLY A 1004 19.11 -0.29 9.65
N SER A 1005 20.02 0.04 8.73
CA SER A 1005 20.00 1.29 7.96
C SER A 1005 19.05 1.21 6.75
N VAL A 1006 18.40 2.33 6.45
CA VAL A 1006 17.48 2.51 5.32
C VAL A 1006 17.85 3.77 4.56
N VAL A 1007 17.89 3.69 3.23
CA VAL A 1007 18.04 4.86 2.36
C VAL A 1007 16.70 5.19 1.74
N LEU A 1008 16.22 6.40 2.03
CA LEU A 1008 14.95 6.92 1.56
C LEU A 1008 15.22 7.99 0.51
N ARG A 1009 14.66 7.84 -0.69
CA ARG A 1009 14.74 8.86 -1.74
C ARG A 1009 13.36 9.42 -2.01
N PHE A 1010 13.25 10.74 -2.07
CA PHE A 1010 12.01 11.47 -2.36
C PHE A 1010 12.16 12.28 -3.64
N ASN A 1011 11.10 12.33 -4.44
CA ASN A 1011 10.94 13.24 -5.56
C ASN A 1011 10.79 14.68 -5.06
N MET A 1012 11.55 15.61 -5.64
CA MET A 1012 11.20 17.04 -5.60
C MET A 1012 9.94 17.29 -6.45
N PRO A 1013 9.11 18.30 -6.13
CA PRO A 1013 7.85 18.59 -6.84
C PRO A 1013 7.99 18.59 -8.37
N GLY A 1014 9.01 19.26 -8.89
CA GLY A 1014 9.43 19.16 -10.30
C GLY A 1014 10.73 18.38 -10.47
N ALA A 1015 10.81 17.56 -11.52
CA ALA A 1015 12.03 16.80 -11.83
C ALA A 1015 13.23 17.69 -12.24
N MET A 1016 12.98 18.96 -12.61
CA MET A 1016 14.05 19.94 -12.90
C MET A 1016 14.57 20.68 -11.65
N GLN A 1017 13.86 20.65 -10.52
CA GLN A 1017 14.23 21.44 -9.32
C GLN A 1017 15.48 20.89 -8.63
N MET A 1018 16.23 21.80 -8.00
CA MET A 1018 17.25 21.48 -7.02
C MET A 1018 16.65 21.54 -5.60
N THR A 1019 17.35 21.02 -4.59
CA THR A 1019 16.82 21.01 -3.22
C THR A 1019 16.68 22.43 -2.63
N GLY A 1020 17.54 23.37 -3.07
CA GLY A 1020 17.66 24.71 -2.48
C GLY A 1020 18.66 24.81 -1.34
N LEU A 1021 19.31 23.71 -0.95
CA LEU A 1021 20.25 23.65 0.17
C LEU A 1021 21.67 24.09 -0.24
N LYS A 1022 22.44 24.61 0.70
CA LYS A 1022 23.92 24.62 0.66
C LYS A 1022 24.47 23.28 1.15
N LEU A 1023 25.74 23.01 0.88
CA LEU A 1023 26.38 21.74 1.22
C LEU A 1023 26.54 21.66 2.76
N GLY A 1024 26.15 20.53 3.38
CA GLY A 1024 26.13 20.39 4.84
C GLY A 1024 24.98 21.11 5.56
N GLN A 1025 23.93 21.58 4.85
CA GLN A 1025 22.63 21.83 5.47
C GLN A 1025 21.79 20.55 5.53
N PHE A 1026 20.90 20.45 6.51
CA PHE A 1026 19.96 19.34 6.69
C PHE A 1026 18.52 19.73 6.35
N VAL A 1027 17.62 18.76 6.38
CA VAL A 1027 16.17 18.98 6.22
C VAL A 1027 15.41 18.57 7.47
N ALA A 1028 14.30 19.26 7.72
CA ALA A 1028 13.24 18.75 8.59
C ALA A 1028 12.19 18.03 7.74
N ILE A 1029 11.74 16.88 8.20
CA ILE A 1029 10.57 16.16 7.69
C ILE A 1029 9.47 16.22 8.74
N ARG A 1030 8.22 16.35 8.30
CA ARG A 1030 7.02 16.22 9.13
C ARG A 1030 6.01 15.26 8.52
N GLY A 1031 5.37 14.48 9.38
CA GLY A 1031 4.14 13.74 9.08
C GLY A 1031 3.36 13.45 10.35
N ASP A 1032 2.16 12.90 10.18
CA ASP A 1032 1.25 12.59 11.27
C ASP A 1032 1.30 11.08 11.59
N TRP A 1033 1.55 10.73 12.85
CA TRP A 1033 1.58 9.36 13.34
C TRP A 1033 0.88 9.30 14.70
N ASP A 1034 -0.09 8.41 14.83
CA ASP A 1034 -0.89 8.23 16.05
C ASP A 1034 -1.41 9.55 16.66
N GLY A 1035 -1.94 10.42 15.78
CA GLY A 1035 -2.49 11.73 16.14
C GLY A 1035 -1.45 12.82 16.43
N GLN A 1036 -0.16 12.50 16.43
CA GLN A 1036 0.95 13.41 16.73
C GLN A 1036 1.66 13.86 15.45
N GLN A 1037 1.94 15.16 15.32
CA GLN A 1037 2.87 15.65 14.30
C GLN A 1037 4.31 15.35 14.72
N LEU A 1038 4.88 14.30 14.12
CA LEU A 1038 6.28 13.97 14.30
C LEU A 1038 7.12 14.86 13.38
N VAL A 1039 8.18 15.45 13.94
CA VAL A 1039 9.20 16.19 13.18
C VAL A 1039 10.54 15.53 13.38
N GLY A 1040 11.23 15.20 12.28
CA GLY A 1040 12.55 14.58 12.28
C GLY A 1040 13.55 15.33 11.42
N TYR A 1041 14.80 15.39 11.86
CA TYR A 1041 15.88 16.11 11.19
C TYR A 1041 16.87 15.12 10.56
N TYR A 1042 17.15 15.29 9.27
CA TYR A 1042 17.94 14.34 8.47
C TYR A 1042 18.93 15.07 7.56
N SER A 1043 20.18 14.63 7.56
CA SER A 1043 21.21 15.10 6.63
C SER A 1043 21.06 14.40 5.26
N PRO A 1044 20.96 15.14 4.14
CA PRO A 1044 20.91 14.53 2.82
C PRO A 1044 22.25 13.93 2.39
N ILE A 1045 22.19 12.74 1.78
CA ILE A 1045 23.33 12.08 1.13
C ILE A 1045 23.48 12.49 -0.36
N THR A 1046 22.43 13.11 -0.92
CA THR A 1046 22.43 13.70 -2.26
C THR A 1046 23.10 15.07 -2.27
N LEU A 1047 23.84 15.41 -3.31
CA LEU A 1047 24.42 16.73 -3.50
C LEU A 1047 23.31 17.75 -3.79
N PRO A 1048 23.38 19.01 -3.31
CA PRO A 1048 22.25 19.93 -3.46
C PRO A 1048 21.88 20.35 -4.90
N ASN A 1049 22.75 20.07 -5.88
CA ASN A 1049 22.48 20.28 -7.32
C ASN A 1049 22.06 18.99 -8.07
N GLU A 1050 21.89 17.85 -7.38
CA GLU A 1050 21.23 16.68 -7.97
C GLU A 1050 19.74 17.01 -8.14
N ARG A 1051 19.27 17.11 -9.40
CA ARG A 1051 17.93 17.58 -9.73
C ARG A 1051 16.85 16.51 -9.53
N GLY A 1052 15.65 16.94 -9.16
CA GLY A 1052 14.45 16.10 -9.09
C GLY A 1052 14.37 15.14 -7.90
N VAL A 1053 15.43 15.01 -7.09
CA VAL A 1053 15.54 14.03 -6.01
C VAL A 1053 16.25 14.58 -4.78
N ILE A 1054 15.85 14.11 -3.60
CA ILE A 1054 16.67 14.16 -2.38
C ILE A 1054 16.77 12.76 -1.79
N GLY A 1055 17.94 12.38 -1.27
CA GLY A 1055 18.19 11.11 -0.60
C GLY A 1055 18.63 11.32 0.83
N LEU A 1056 18.10 10.51 1.75
CA LEU A 1056 18.33 10.57 3.19
C LEU A 1056 18.73 9.18 3.75
N LEU A 1057 19.38 9.17 4.91
CA LEU A 1057 19.70 7.96 5.68
C LEU A 1057 18.89 7.92 6.98
N ALA A 1058 18.31 6.78 7.32
CA ALA A 1058 17.61 6.51 8.59
C ALA A 1058 18.02 5.15 9.18
N ARG A 1059 17.72 4.90 10.47
CA ARG A 1059 17.93 3.61 11.16
C ARG A 1059 16.68 3.16 11.93
N LYS A 1060 16.49 1.83 12.04
CA LYS A 1060 15.28 1.14 12.54
C LYS A 1060 15.18 0.93 14.07
N ASP A 1061 15.98 1.62 14.89
CA ASP A 1061 16.54 1.01 16.10
C ASP A 1061 16.16 1.59 17.48
N LYS A 1062 15.33 2.65 17.58
CA LYS A 1062 14.60 3.07 18.81
C LYS A 1062 13.70 4.32 18.60
N GLY A 1063 12.39 4.22 18.90
CA GLY A 1063 11.47 5.34 19.11
C GLY A 1063 10.58 5.73 17.92
N SER A 1064 9.44 6.37 18.22
CA SER A 1064 8.30 6.58 17.28
C SER A 1064 8.65 7.23 15.94
N LEU A 1065 9.48 8.27 15.95
CA LEU A 1065 9.96 8.90 14.70
C LEU A 1065 10.74 7.92 13.80
N ARG A 1066 11.46 6.95 14.38
CA ARG A 1066 12.20 5.93 13.62
C ARG A 1066 11.26 4.85 13.08
N GLU A 1067 10.24 4.48 13.84
CA GLU A 1067 9.19 3.56 13.42
C GLU A 1067 8.38 4.14 12.25
N TRP A 1068 7.96 5.41 12.37
CA TRP A 1068 7.29 6.16 11.29
C TRP A 1068 8.14 6.21 10.01
N ILE A 1069 9.35 6.76 10.08
CA ILE A 1069 10.18 7.03 8.89
C ILE A 1069 10.61 5.75 8.17
N THR A 1070 10.78 4.64 8.90
CA THR A 1070 11.22 3.35 8.31
C THR A 1070 10.09 2.43 7.88
N ALA A 1071 8.83 2.78 8.17
CA ALA A 1071 7.64 2.09 7.68
C ALA A 1071 7.11 2.63 6.33
N LEU A 1072 7.61 3.80 5.88
CA LEU A 1072 7.28 4.44 4.61
C LEU A 1072 7.57 3.58 3.37
N ARG A 1073 6.79 3.74 2.31
CA ARG A 1073 6.80 2.90 1.09
C ARG A 1073 6.79 3.72 -0.21
N PRO A 1074 7.28 3.18 -1.35
CA PRO A 1074 7.23 3.89 -2.63
C PRO A 1074 5.80 4.32 -3.01
N GLY A 1075 5.59 5.63 -3.18
CA GLY A 1075 4.28 6.24 -3.39
C GLY A 1075 3.73 7.02 -2.18
N ASP A 1076 4.34 6.88 -1.00
CA ASP A 1076 4.06 7.72 0.17
C ASP A 1076 4.57 9.15 -0.07
N ALA A 1077 4.01 10.17 0.59
CA ALA A 1077 4.46 11.56 0.53
C ALA A 1077 4.45 12.23 1.91
N VAL A 1078 5.53 12.96 2.22
CA VAL A 1078 5.75 13.64 3.50
C VAL A 1078 5.88 15.14 3.28
N TYR A 1079 5.77 15.95 4.34
CA TYR A 1079 6.18 17.35 4.28
C TYR A 1079 7.68 17.47 4.59
N MET A 1080 8.39 18.29 3.83
CA MET A 1080 9.82 18.54 4.01
C MET A 1080 10.13 20.03 3.90
N LYS A 1081 11.10 20.51 4.69
CA LYS A 1081 11.63 21.88 4.59
C LYS A 1081 13.13 21.92 4.82
N ALA A 1082 13.78 23.00 4.41
CA ALA A 1082 15.20 23.23 4.68
C ALA A 1082 15.44 23.62 6.15
N CYS A 1083 16.68 23.43 6.62
CA CYS A 1083 17.15 23.90 7.92
C CYS A 1083 18.51 24.62 7.78
N PRO A 1084 18.83 25.56 8.68
CA PRO A 1084 20.18 26.10 8.82
C PRO A 1084 21.18 24.99 9.21
N GLY A 1085 22.48 25.26 9.08
CA GLY A 1085 23.57 24.33 9.40
C GLY A 1085 24.88 24.86 8.84
N ILE A 1086 25.88 23.97 8.62
CA ILE A 1086 27.23 24.36 8.15
C ILE A 1086 27.21 25.21 6.87
N ALA A 1087 26.32 24.90 5.93
CA ALA A 1087 26.05 25.72 4.75
C ALA A 1087 27.30 26.10 3.92
N ILE A 1088 28.17 25.12 3.64
CA ILE A 1088 29.36 25.28 2.79
C ILE A 1088 28.93 25.75 1.39
N GLU A 1089 29.54 26.85 0.95
CA GLU A 1089 29.35 27.42 -0.37
C GLU A 1089 30.26 26.73 -1.40
N ARG A 1090 29.74 26.60 -2.62
CA ARG A 1090 30.40 25.91 -3.72
C ARG A 1090 30.55 26.91 -4.86
N VAL A 1091 31.78 27.28 -5.19
CA VAL A 1091 32.10 28.24 -6.25
C VAL A 1091 32.90 27.53 -7.34
N PRO A 1092 32.24 26.79 -8.24
CA PRO A 1092 32.91 25.93 -9.21
C PRO A 1092 33.80 26.70 -10.18
N GLU A 1093 33.46 27.96 -10.48
CA GLU A 1093 34.23 28.88 -11.34
C GLU A 1093 35.67 29.08 -10.83
N ARG A 1094 35.87 28.97 -9.51
CA ARG A 1094 37.18 29.10 -8.82
C ARG A 1094 37.71 27.76 -8.32
N ALA A 1095 37.00 26.65 -8.56
CA ALA A 1095 37.21 25.35 -7.93
C ALA A 1095 37.18 25.37 -6.38
N GLU A 1096 36.45 26.32 -5.77
CA GLU A 1096 36.52 26.58 -4.32
C GLU A 1096 35.31 26.06 -3.53
N LEU A 1097 35.61 25.43 -2.39
CA LEU A 1097 34.66 25.27 -1.28
C LEU A 1097 34.95 26.35 -0.25
N ILE A 1098 33.91 27.05 0.20
CA ILE A 1098 34.02 28.22 1.09
C ILE A 1098 33.11 28.04 2.30
N PHE A 1099 33.62 28.37 3.48
CA PHE A 1099 32.86 28.42 4.73
C PHE A 1099 33.18 29.73 5.45
N GLU A 1100 32.14 30.46 5.88
CA GLU A 1100 32.26 31.79 6.51
C GLU A 1100 33.15 32.80 5.73
N GLY A 1101 33.11 32.74 4.40
CA GLY A 1101 33.89 33.60 3.51
C GLY A 1101 35.36 33.17 3.31
N GLN A 1102 35.83 32.15 4.04
CA GLN A 1102 37.18 31.60 3.91
C GLN A 1102 37.18 30.30 3.11
N ARG A 1103 38.23 30.09 2.30
CA ARG A 1103 38.45 28.84 1.55
C ARG A 1103 38.67 27.66 2.49
N ILE A 1104 38.24 26.48 2.05
CA ILE A 1104 38.59 25.19 2.65
C ILE A 1104 39.57 24.47 1.71
N ARG A 1105 40.65 23.93 2.26
CA ARG A 1105 41.54 22.97 1.57
C ARG A 1105 41.71 21.66 2.32
N LYS A 1106 41.50 21.68 3.64
CA LYS A 1106 41.72 20.53 4.53
C LYS A 1106 40.42 20.24 5.31
N PHE A 1107 40.02 18.98 5.37
CA PHE A 1107 38.85 18.55 6.17
C PHE A 1107 39.24 17.53 7.24
N GLY A 1108 38.72 17.72 8.45
CA GLY A 1108 38.61 16.69 9.47
C GLY A 1108 37.14 16.35 9.71
N PHE A 1109 36.81 15.06 9.74
CA PHE A 1109 35.45 14.57 9.94
C PHE A 1109 35.43 13.59 11.12
N VAL A 1110 34.57 13.80 12.11
CA VAL A 1110 34.31 12.82 13.18
C VAL A 1110 32.84 12.40 13.12
N ALA A 1111 32.60 11.14 12.75
CA ALA A 1111 31.28 10.56 12.59
C ALA A 1111 31.01 9.49 13.66
N GLY A 1112 29.83 9.51 14.26
CA GLY A 1112 29.29 8.45 15.11
C GLY A 1112 28.00 7.89 14.53
N GLY A 1113 27.94 6.58 14.25
CA GLY A 1113 26.73 5.91 13.74
C GLY A 1113 26.20 6.52 12.42
N THR A 1114 24.98 7.09 12.43
CA THR A 1114 24.39 7.79 11.27
C THR A 1114 25.02 9.15 10.95
N GLY A 1115 25.87 9.68 11.84
CA GLY A 1115 26.61 10.93 11.63
C GLY A 1115 27.54 10.93 10.42
N ILE A 1116 27.71 9.79 9.74
CA ILE A 1116 28.40 9.67 8.46
C ILE A 1116 27.64 10.36 7.29
N ALA A 1117 26.31 10.50 7.36
CA ALA A 1117 25.50 11.02 6.25
C ALA A 1117 25.92 12.42 5.74
N PRO A 1118 26.07 13.46 6.59
CA PRO A 1118 26.54 14.77 6.12
C PRO A 1118 28.01 14.75 5.68
N MET A 1119 28.86 13.99 6.37
CA MET A 1119 30.28 13.85 6.00
C MET A 1119 30.40 13.25 4.60
N LEU A 1120 29.60 12.23 4.29
CA LEU A 1120 29.55 11.58 2.99
C LEU A 1120 29.04 12.52 1.88
N GLN A 1121 28.07 13.40 2.17
CA GLN A 1121 27.66 14.47 1.23
C GLN A 1121 28.83 15.40 0.90
N ILE A 1122 29.62 15.79 1.91
CA ILE A 1122 30.75 16.71 1.76
C ILE A 1122 31.93 16.04 1.06
N ILE A 1123 32.27 14.79 1.42
CA ILE A 1123 33.28 13.97 0.73
C ILE A 1123 32.90 13.82 -0.75
N ARG A 1124 31.64 13.46 -1.08
CA ARG A 1124 31.12 13.38 -2.46
C ARG A 1124 31.28 14.67 -3.26
N ALA A 1125 31.30 15.84 -2.61
CA ALA A 1125 31.54 17.12 -3.27
C ALA A 1125 33.03 17.43 -3.39
N ALA A 1126 33.80 17.23 -2.32
CA ALA A 1126 35.23 17.53 -2.22
C ALA A 1126 36.11 16.62 -3.11
N THR A 1127 35.71 15.37 -3.35
CA THR A 1127 36.40 14.45 -4.27
C THR A 1127 36.02 14.65 -5.74
N LYS A 1128 35.01 15.47 -6.05
CA LYS A 1128 34.56 15.71 -7.43
C LYS A 1128 35.29 16.90 -8.06
N ARG A 1129 35.50 16.86 -9.37
CA ARG A 1129 35.87 18.07 -10.13
C ARG A 1129 34.78 19.14 -9.97
N PRO A 1130 35.13 20.44 -9.98
CA PRO A 1130 36.50 20.98 -10.07
C PRO A 1130 37.25 20.93 -8.71
N TYR A 1131 36.54 20.82 -7.58
CA TYR A 1131 37.06 20.95 -6.22
C TYR A 1131 38.19 19.97 -5.86
N ALA A 1132 38.20 18.76 -6.42
CA ALA A 1132 39.19 17.71 -6.17
C ALA A 1132 40.65 18.15 -6.37
N ALA A 1133 40.91 19.15 -7.22
CA ALA A 1133 42.24 19.74 -7.39
C ALA A 1133 42.62 20.64 -6.20
N ALA A 1134 41.66 21.45 -5.72
CA ALA A 1134 41.84 22.47 -4.69
C ALA A 1134 41.90 21.93 -3.25
N ILE A 1135 41.40 20.72 -3.00
CA ILE A 1135 41.48 20.03 -1.71
C ILE A 1135 42.84 19.36 -1.55
N GLU A 1136 43.51 19.61 -0.42
CA GLU A 1136 44.80 19.05 -0.05
C GLU A 1136 44.62 17.73 0.72
N THR A 1137 43.82 17.72 1.79
CA THR A 1137 43.59 16.53 2.63
C THR A 1137 42.17 16.43 3.17
N MET A 1138 41.73 15.20 3.43
CA MET A 1138 40.50 14.83 4.10
C MET A 1138 40.78 13.66 5.03
N ARG A 1139 40.36 13.75 6.30
CA ARG A 1139 40.57 12.71 7.31
C ARG A 1139 39.27 12.42 8.03
N LEU A 1140 38.85 11.16 8.06
CA LEU A 1140 37.64 10.71 8.74
C LEU A 1140 38.03 9.79 9.91
N ILE A 1141 37.50 10.07 11.09
CA ILE A 1141 37.33 9.06 12.14
C ILE A 1141 35.85 8.66 12.13
N TYR A 1142 35.58 7.37 11.94
CA TYR A 1142 34.23 6.80 12.01
C TYR A 1142 34.14 5.84 13.19
N ALA A 1143 33.39 6.23 14.22
CA ALA A 1143 33.11 5.43 15.40
C ALA A 1143 31.70 4.81 15.34
N ALA A 1144 31.59 3.58 15.85
CA ALA A 1144 30.32 2.89 16.05
C ALA A 1144 30.41 1.88 17.20
N GLU A 1145 29.29 1.27 17.60
CA GLU A 1145 29.32 0.26 18.66
C GLU A 1145 29.95 -1.04 18.13
N THR A 1146 29.40 -1.58 17.03
CA THR A 1146 29.85 -2.83 16.37
C THR A 1146 30.06 -2.65 14.86
N GLU A 1147 30.75 -3.60 14.21
CA GLU A 1147 31.03 -3.52 12.76
C GLU A 1147 29.75 -3.44 11.91
N GLU A 1148 28.67 -4.10 12.32
CA GLU A 1148 27.39 -4.10 11.59
C GLU A 1148 26.76 -2.70 11.44
N GLU A 1149 27.16 -1.74 12.29
CA GLU A 1149 26.66 -0.37 12.27
C GLU A 1149 27.31 0.53 11.21
N LEU A 1150 28.48 0.14 10.67
CA LEU A 1150 29.34 0.95 9.79
C LEU A 1150 28.71 1.17 8.42
N THR A 1151 27.88 2.20 8.36
CA THR A 1151 27.05 2.55 7.22
C THR A 1151 27.89 3.15 6.10
N TYR A 1152 27.72 2.65 4.87
CA TYR A 1152 28.50 3.01 3.66
C TYR A 1152 30.00 2.66 3.69
N GLU A 1153 30.49 1.80 4.59
CA GLU A 1153 31.91 1.43 4.67
C GLU A 1153 32.54 1.13 3.30
N LYS A 1154 31.91 0.26 2.50
CA LYS A 1154 32.39 -0.10 1.15
C LYS A 1154 32.62 1.11 0.24
N VAL A 1155 31.79 2.16 0.36
CA VAL A 1155 31.91 3.39 -0.43
C VAL A 1155 33.02 4.29 0.13
N LEU A 1156 33.21 4.34 1.44
CA LEU A 1156 34.33 5.06 2.06
C LEU A 1156 35.67 4.45 1.63
N LEU A 1157 35.74 3.12 1.55
CA LEU A 1157 36.89 2.38 1.00
C LEU A 1157 37.09 2.62 -0.51
N ASP A 1158 36.01 2.79 -1.29
CA ASP A 1158 36.12 3.23 -2.69
C ASP A 1158 36.70 4.65 -2.80
N PHE A 1159 36.27 5.58 -1.94
CA PHE A 1159 36.84 6.93 -1.89
C PHE A 1159 38.32 6.92 -1.49
N GLU A 1160 38.73 6.11 -0.52
CA GLU A 1160 40.14 6.02 -0.12
C GLU A 1160 41.03 5.48 -1.25
N ARG A 1161 40.59 4.44 -1.96
CA ARG A 1161 41.29 3.90 -3.14
C ARG A 1161 41.44 4.91 -4.29
N SER A 1162 40.46 5.80 -4.48
CA SER A 1162 40.35 6.65 -5.68
C SER A 1162 40.76 8.11 -5.47
N ALA A 1163 40.77 8.62 -4.23
CA ALA A 1163 41.12 10.00 -3.91
C ALA A 1163 42.64 10.28 -3.85
N GLN A 1164 43.49 9.40 -4.41
CA GLN A 1164 44.95 9.60 -4.52
C GLN A 1164 45.63 9.95 -3.18
N GLY A 1165 45.23 9.29 -2.08
CA GLY A 1165 45.75 9.55 -0.73
C GLY A 1165 45.23 10.83 -0.05
N LYS A 1166 44.46 11.67 -0.76
CA LYS A 1166 43.85 12.87 -0.17
C LYS A 1166 42.80 12.51 0.88
N PHE A 1167 41.97 11.48 0.66
CA PHE A 1167 41.04 10.93 1.66
C PHE A 1167 41.64 9.74 2.40
N LYS A 1168 41.34 9.62 3.71
CA LYS A 1168 41.60 8.42 4.52
C LYS A 1168 40.55 8.29 5.62
N ALA A 1169 40.07 7.07 5.88
CA ALA A 1169 39.13 6.71 6.94
C ALA A 1169 39.77 5.80 8.00
N THR A 1170 39.73 6.24 9.25
CA THR A 1170 40.09 5.45 10.44
C THR A 1170 38.82 5.00 11.14
N TYR A 1171 38.68 3.70 11.36
CA TYR A 1171 37.49 3.09 11.96
C TYR A 1171 37.77 2.69 13.41
N VAL A 1172 36.80 2.92 14.30
CA VAL A 1172 36.90 2.61 15.73
C VAL A 1172 35.61 1.95 16.22
N LEU A 1173 35.70 0.87 16.98
CA LEU A 1173 34.56 0.16 17.56
C LEU A 1173 34.68 0.01 19.07
N ASN A 1174 33.56 0.11 19.79
CA ASN A 1174 33.49 -0.20 21.22
C ASN A 1174 33.49 -1.72 21.48
N ASP A 1175 32.70 -2.47 20.69
CA ASP A 1175 32.56 -3.93 20.72
C ASP A 1175 32.99 -4.51 19.36
N PRO A 1176 34.32 -4.70 19.15
CA PRO A 1176 34.86 -5.19 17.89
C PRO A 1176 34.70 -6.71 17.73
N PRO A 1177 34.40 -7.22 16.51
CA PRO A 1177 34.33 -8.65 16.26
C PRO A 1177 35.72 -9.33 16.39
N PRO A 1178 35.77 -10.64 16.68
CA PRO A 1178 37.04 -11.39 16.74
C PRO A 1178 37.84 -11.26 15.44
N GLY A 1179 39.12 -10.89 15.57
CA GLY A 1179 40.02 -10.65 14.43
C GLY A 1179 40.02 -9.22 13.87
N TRP A 1180 39.30 -8.27 14.49
CA TRP A 1180 39.36 -6.86 14.14
C TRP A 1180 40.76 -6.26 14.36
N THR A 1181 41.34 -5.68 13.30
CA THR A 1181 42.71 -5.11 13.29
C THR A 1181 42.75 -3.58 13.20
N ARG A 1182 41.60 -2.91 13.37
CA ARG A 1182 41.46 -1.45 13.30
C ARG A 1182 41.31 -0.86 14.72
N GLY A 1183 40.89 0.40 14.86
CA GLY A 1183 40.80 1.06 16.17
C GLY A 1183 39.76 0.43 17.11
N VAL A 1184 40.01 0.49 18.41
CA VAL A 1184 39.12 -0.05 19.46
C VAL A 1184 38.94 1.01 20.56
N GLY A 1185 37.71 1.14 21.09
CA GLY A 1185 37.35 2.07 22.15
C GLY A 1185 36.88 3.45 21.66
N PHE A 1186 37.10 4.48 22.46
CA PHE A 1186 36.55 5.82 22.24
C PHE A 1186 37.46 6.72 21.39
N VAL A 1187 36.87 7.75 20.78
CA VAL A 1187 37.62 8.81 20.08
C VAL A 1187 38.26 9.76 21.11
N ASP A 1188 39.57 9.62 21.31
CA ASP A 1188 40.34 10.36 22.31
C ASP A 1188 41.32 11.38 21.70
N ALA A 1189 42.03 12.13 22.55
CA ALA A 1189 42.97 13.15 22.10
C ALA A 1189 44.19 12.59 21.34
N PRO A 1190 44.86 11.50 21.79
CA PRO A 1190 45.88 10.80 20.99
C PRO A 1190 45.41 10.43 19.57
N LEU A 1191 44.24 9.80 19.42
CA LEU A 1191 43.73 9.39 18.11
C LEU A 1191 43.42 10.61 17.22
N LEU A 1192 42.83 11.66 17.79
CA LEU A 1192 42.59 12.92 17.07
C LEU A 1192 43.90 13.54 16.60
N GLN A 1193 44.91 13.65 17.47
CA GLN A 1193 46.21 14.24 17.15
C GLN A 1193 47.00 13.42 16.11
N ALA A 1194 46.87 12.09 16.11
CA ALA A 1194 47.51 11.21 15.13
C ALA A 1194 46.80 11.18 13.76
N THR A 1195 45.49 11.48 13.71
CA THR A 1195 44.67 11.26 12.49
C THR A 1195 44.28 12.55 11.77
N MET A 1196 44.08 13.66 12.48
CA MET A 1196 43.45 14.87 11.94
C MET A 1196 44.44 15.84 11.28
N PRO A 1197 43.96 16.75 10.41
CA PRO A 1197 44.77 17.87 9.95
C PRO A 1197 45.20 18.74 11.15
N GLN A 1198 46.42 19.25 11.14
CA GLN A 1198 46.89 20.21 12.15
C GLN A 1198 46.15 21.56 12.02
N PRO A 1199 46.09 22.40 13.07
CA PRO A 1199 45.44 23.71 13.02
C PRO A 1199 45.97 24.62 11.90
N ALA A 1200 45.06 25.13 11.05
CA ALA A 1200 45.33 26.18 10.06
C ALA A 1200 44.02 26.84 9.59
N ASP A 1201 44.10 28.05 9.05
CA ASP A 1201 42.93 28.82 8.58
C ASP A 1201 42.22 28.24 7.35
N ASP A 1202 42.78 27.20 6.71
CA ASP A 1202 42.14 26.48 5.58
C ASP A 1202 41.54 25.11 5.96
N VAL A 1203 41.56 24.78 7.26
CA VAL A 1203 41.02 23.54 7.84
C VAL A 1203 39.57 23.72 8.26
N LEU A 1204 38.67 22.81 7.93
CA LEU A 1204 37.34 22.74 8.53
C LEU A 1204 37.15 21.39 9.23
N ILE A 1205 36.84 21.43 10.52
CA ILE A 1205 36.58 20.25 11.37
C ILE A 1205 35.07 20.13 11.59
N LEU A 1206 34.49 19.02 11.18
CA LEU A 1206 33.04 18.74 11.27
C LEU A 1206 32.78 17.49 12.10
N ILE A 1207 31.82 17.58 13.02
CA ILE A 1207 31.51 16.54 13.99
C ILE A 1207 30.02 16.20 13.93
N CYS A 1208 29.65 14.92 13.90
CA CYS A 1208 28.26 14.49 13.98
C CYS A 1208 28.14 13.10 14.63
N GLY A 1209 27.21 12.94 15.56
CA GLY A 1209 27.05 11.74 16.39
C GLY A 1209 26.42 12.07 17.74
N PRO A 1210 26.54 11.21 18.77
CA PRO A 1210 25.95 11.46 20.08
C PRO A 1210 26.45 12.75 20.74
N PRO A 1211 25.61 13.58 21.38
CA PRO A 1211 26.03 14.87 21.97
C PRO A 1211 27.18 14.78 22.97
N VAL A 1212 27.32 13.66 23.69
CA VAL A 1212 28.46 13.40 24.59
C VAL A 1212 29.78 13.35 23.81
N MET A 1213 29.79 12.63 22.69
CA MET A 1213 30.94 12.54 21.78
C MET A 1213 31.23 13.91 21.16
N GLN A 1214 30.21 14.62 20.66
CA GLN A 1214 30.37 15.96 20.09
C GLN A 1214 31.07 16.91 21.08
N ASN A 1215 30.56 16.98 22.32
CA ASN A 1215 31.09 17.85 23.36
C ASN A 1215 32.48 17.44 23.88
N ALA A 1216 32.84 16.15 23.83
CA ALA A 1216 34.20 15.71 24.14
C ALA A 1216 35.18 16.12 23.04
N VAL A 1217 34.85 15.78 21.79
CA VAL A 1217 35.70 15.99 20.60
C VAL A 1217 35.92 17.48 20.31
N MET A 1218 34.88 18.33 20.41
CA MET A 1218 35.04 19.78 20.29
C MET A 1218 36.06 20.35 21.29
N ARG A 1219 35.97 19.95 22.57
CA ARG A 1219 36.90 20.40 23.61
C ARG A 1219 38.33 19.87 23.41
N ALA A 1220 38.50 18.70 22.79
CA ALA A 1220 39.80 18.19 22.38
C ALA A 1220 40.42 19.06 21.27
N PHE A 1221 39.70 19.32 20.17
CA PHE A 1221 40.19 20.14 19.07
C PHE A 1221 40.56 21.57 19.49
N VAL A 1222 39.76 22.21 20.37
CA VAL A 1222 40.10 23.55 20.89
C VAL A 1222 41.36 23.51 21.76
N LYS A 1223 41.57 22.46 22.58
CA LYS A 1223 42.84 22.25 23.31
C LYS A 1223 44.03 21.98 22.39
N MET A 1224 43.80 21.36 21.24
CA MET A 1224 44.81 21.16 20.18
C MET A 1224 45.11 22.44 19.37
N GLY A 1225 44.49 23.58 19.70
CA GLY A 1225 44.75 24.87 19.04
C GLY A 1225 43.93 25.14 17.78
N HIS A 1226 42.91 24.33 17.46
CA HIS A 1226 42.02 24.65 16.34
C HIS A 1226 41.17 25.88 16.64
N ASN A 1227 41.02 26.75 15.63
CA ASN A 1227 40.13 27.91 15.68
C ASN A 1227 38.69 27.45 16.03
N PRO A 1228 38.09 27.91 17.15
CA PRO A 1228 36.74 27.51 17.56
C PRO A 1228 35.63 27.88 16.57
N ASN A 1229 35.89 28.77 15.60
CA ASN A 1229 34.95 29.03 14.52
C ASN A 1229 34.99 28.02 13.37
N ARG A 1230 36.05 27.19 13.29
CA ARG A 1230 36.25 26.17 12.26
C ARG A 1230 36.23 24.74 12.82
N VAL A 1231 35.76 24.59 14.06
CA VAL A 1231 35.27 23.34 14.64
C VAL A 1231 33.76 23.52 14.82
N ARG A 1232 32.96 22.63 14.23
CA ARG A 1232 31.49 22.72 14.21
C ARG A 1232 30.84 21.35 14.37
N THR A 1233 29.69 21.30 15.03
CA THR A 1233 28.72 20.21 14.85
C THR A 1233 27.87 20.49 13.61
N VAL A 1234 27.40 19.46 12.91
CA VAL A 1234 26.63 19.67 11.66
C VAL A 1234 25.29 20.38 11.91
N ASP A 1235 24.77 20.26 13.13
CA ASP A 1235 23.55 20.87 13.67
C ASP A 1235 23.76 22.26 14.31
N ASP A 1236 24.98 22.82 14.31
CA ASP A 1236 25.27 24.20 14.76
C ASP A 1236 24.56 25.25 13.88
N ALA A 1237 23.34 25.63 14.28
CA ALA A 1237 22.72 26.86 13.80
C ALA A 1237 23.35 28.06 14.51
N LYS A 1238 23.77 29.10 13.75
CA LYS A 1238 24.28 30.33 14.36
C LYS A 1238 23.24 30.95 15.30
N PRO A 1239 23.63 31.44 16.49
CA PRO A 1239 22.77 32.33 17.26
C PRO A 1239 22.48 33.57 16.41
N VAL A 1240 21.20 33.91 16.27
CA VAL A 1240 20.78 35.17 15.64
C VAL A 1240 21.34 36.31 16.49
N VAL A 1241 22.20 37.14 15.88
CA VAL A 1241 22.95 38.19 16.58
C VAL A 1241 21.99 39.21 17.19
N GLY A 1242 21.76 39.08 18.50
CA GLY A 1242 20.82 39.93 19.24
C GLY A 1242 20.34 39.31 20.57
N ALA A 1243 20.18 37.99 20.64
CA ALA A 1243 19.80 37.32 21.88
C ALA A 1243 21.03 37.12 22.80
N LYS A 1244 21.06 37.83 23.94
CA LYS A 1244 21.90 37.43 25.08
C LYS A 1244 21.21 36.27 25.82
N ILE A 1245 22.05 35.39 26.38
CA ILE A 1245 21.68 34.26 27.24
C ILE A 1245 21.09 34.79 28.56
#